data_AF-A0A8T6PDT4-F1
#
_entry.id   AF-A0A8T6PDT4-F1
#
_cell.length_a   1.000
_cell.length_b   1.000
_cell.length_c   1.000
_cell.angle_alpha   90.00
_cell.angle_beta   90.00
_cell.angle_gamma   90.00
#
_symmetry.space_group_name_H-M   'P 1'
#
loop_
_entity.id
_entity.type
_entity.pdbx_description
1 polymer ?
#
loop_
_entity_poly.entity_id
_entity_poly.type
_entity_poly.pdbx_seq_one_letter_code
_entity_poly.pdbx_strand_id
1 'polypeptide(L)'
;MMKEEKRTQRKGRRGQTMVEFALTLPIVLLLTFGVVEFARLFQAWVTLQNSARQAVRYGVTGAWDPESVRKHNDSTAPDDEVLEELVACGSGADRFVDHWGVNCDAGSDEHEGLRIDMARLPSIVDRARTGAAGLTLNEGDNIVGMLKGDGSPMNSETTGPSDPGWFHVWICSSRPYIHVTTASPQSRYAADPDRSNRMCELKEPVRADTGFGPATGTNQYDAGGPGDIIEVVVHYNAPLITPVRSLLNWTGVDDYVYMQARRVGVNESFRSTRAVNLPPQLDLPTWTPSITPTPSNTPLPTETPVPTDTATTTATTTPTGTSTPTATPACGLLNIENVNLTSTFLQVQVRNNNEAPVYIDGATIQWRQWISQMYAASTAIVGRDPHWTGNDFTPPAVIGPSEANGFWEDNPPWLREFQGGGAVTTWQVKFQNGPQDLPAAGYSIHDFYGTTLTFSGGDPGCVLTLPLDEPTPTDPADEPTDTPTPDCSDFSMEFERFETAGVVVFRLRNEGPAAARITAFEVVWQKYTASMYMDQIELGLFSYGHPNNVIMWQGNDTNPNTSANSAGGGDSSWIVTPVIDANQTLFMFVDFDALGGIGKLTDYGAHLSHFNGTYVTFDDNCYGGPADVPTPGPTATPRPTNTPRPTRTPTNTYTPGPTPTNTPIRDTPTPTNTPRNTPTPTVTPTNTPFVLPTTCSDGC
;
A
#
# COMPACT_ATOMS: atom_id res chain seq x y z
N MET A 1 -1.79 56.16 94.17
CA MET A 1 -1.73 56.17 92.69
C MET A 1 -1.28 54.78 92.24
N MET A 2 -2.21 53.87 91.96
CA MET A 2 -1.89 52.51 91.51
C MET A 2 -1.87 52.46 89.98
N LYS A 3 -0.93 51.70 89.41
CA LYS A 3 -0.70 51.62 87.96
C LYS A 3 -1.28 50.31 87.44
N GLU A 4 -2.35 50.40 86.68
CA GLU A 4 -3.11 49.24 86.18
C GLU A 4 -2.38 48.58 85.00
N GLU A 5 -1.90 47.34 85.19
CA GLU A 5 -1.32 46.56 84.09
C GLU A 5 -2.42 46.02 83.16
N LYS A 6 -2.61 46.67 82.02
CA LYS A 6 -3.48 46.16 80.94
C LYS A 6 -2.89 44.90 80.31
N ARG A 7 -3.25 43.75 80.88
CA ARG A 7 -2.92 42.40 80.40
C ARG A 7 -3.46 42.19 78.98
N THR A 8 -2.63 42.43 77.97
CA THR A 8 -3.02 42.32 76.55
C THR A 8 -3.42 40.90 76.18
N GLN A 9 -4.71 40.67 75.93
CA GLN A 9 -5.19 39.43 75.31
C GLN A 9 -4.55 39.27 73.92
N ARG A 10 -3.72 38.24 73.75
CA ARG A 10 -3.37 37.73 72.42
C ARG A 10 -4.63 37.14 71.79
N LYS A 11 -5.32 37.88 70.93
CA LYS A 11 -6.37 37.33 70.04
C LYS A 11 -5.76 36.12 69.30
N GLY A 12 -6.43 34.98 69.39
CA GLY A 12 -5.85 33.71 68.98
C GLY A 12 -5.70 33.59 67.47
N ARG A 13 -4.48 33.31 66.99
CA ARG A 13 -4.20 32.89 65.61
C ARG A 13 -4.59 31.41 65.35
N ARG A 14 -5.48 30.85 66.18
CA ARG A 14 -5.98 29.46 66.08
C ARG A 14 -7.16 29.44 65.11
N GLY A 15 -6.94 28.93 63.91
CA GLY A 15 -7.96 28.78 62.86
C GLY A 15 -7.56 29.37 61.50
N GLN A 16 -6.64 30.35 61.45
CA GLN A 16 -6.24 31.00 60.19
C GLN A 16 -5.77 29.98 59.13
N THR A 17 -4.80 29.13 59.47
CA THR A 17 -4.27 28.08 58.58
C THR A 17 -5.32 27.04 58.18
N MET A 18 -6.36 26.84 58.99
CA MET A 18 -7.47 25.93 58.68
C MET A 18 -8.41 26.53 57.64
N VAL A 19 -8.63 27.85 57.67
CA VAL A 19 -9.38 28.60 56.65
C VAL A 19 -8.58 28.72 55.36
N GLU A 20 -7.28 29.00 55.44
CA GLU A 20 -6.38 29.04 54.28
C GLU A 20 -6.34 27.67 53.56
N PHE A 21 -6.22 26.57 54.31
CA PHE A 21 -6.31 25.22 53.75
C PHE A 21 -7.69 24.91 53.15
N ALA A 22 -8.78 25.26 53.85
CA ALA A 22 -10.15 25.04 53.36
C ALA A 22 -10.50 25.84 52.09
N LEU A 23 -9.82 26.96 51.82
CA LEU A 23 -9.98 27.74 50.59
C LEU A 23 -9.04 27.30 49.46
N THR A 24 -7.85 26.80 49.77
CA THR A 24 -6.90 26.28 48.77
C THR A 24 -7.23 24.88 48.29
N LEU A 25 -7.71 24.00 49.17
CA LEU A 25 -8.01 22.60 48.85
C LEU A 25 -9.00 22.43 47.68
N PRO A 26 -10.14 23.15 47.60
CA PRO A 26 -11.05 23.03 46.46
C PRO A 26 -10.41 23.44 45.13
N ILE A 27 -9.55 24.46 45.14
CA ILE A 27 -8.86 24.95 43.93
C ILE A 27 -7.81 23.92 43.48
N VAL A 28 -7.03 23.38 44.41
CA VAL A 28 -6.03 22.34 44.12
C VAL A 28 -6.70 21.06 43.61
N LEU A 29 -7.83 20.65 44.20
CA LEU A 29 -8.60 19.50 43.71
C LEU A 29 -9.17 19.75 42.32
N LEU A 30 -9.78 20.92 42.06
CA LEU A 30 -10.32 21.27 40.74
C LEU A 30 -9.23 21.23 39.66
N LEU A 31 -8.05 21.81 39.93
CA LEU A 31 -6.92 21.76 39.01
C LEU A 31 -6.39 20.33 38.81
N THR A 32 -6.31 19.54 39.89
CA THR A 32 -5.80 18.15 39.81
C THR A 32 -6.76 17.27 39.00
N PHE A 33 -8.07 17.31 39.29
CA PHE A 33 -9.07 16.57 38.50
C PHE A 33 -9.13 17.09 37.07
N GLY A 34 -9.04 18.40 36.82
CA GLY A 34 -9.01 18.96 35.47
C GLY A 34 -7.84 18.43 34.62
N VAL A 35 -6.66 18.25 35.21
CA VAL A 35 -5.51 17.63 34.53
C VAL A 35 -5.73 16.13 34.26
N VAL A 36 -6.30 15.39 35.21
CA VAL A 36 -6.60 13.95 35.03
C VAL A 36 -7.69 13.73 33.98
N GLU A 37 -8.74 14.55 33.97
CA GLU A 37 -9.82 14.54 32.98
C GLU A 37 -9.28 14.88 31.59
N PHE A 38 -8.47 15.95 31.46
CA PHE A 38 -7.82 16.28 30.19
C PHE A 38 -6.93 15.13 29.68
N ALA A 39 -6.15 14.49 30.55
CA ALA A 39 -5.33 13.35 30.17
C ALA A 39 -6.17 12.14 29.69
N ARG A 40 -7.30 11.83 30.35
CA ARG A 40 -8.23 10.78 29.90
C ARG A 40 -8.94 11.15 28.60
N LEU A 41 -9.39 12.39 28.43
CA LEU A 41 -10.04 12.85 27.20
C LEU A 41 -9.05 12.85 26.02
N PHE A 42 -7.79 13.21 26.24
CA PHE A 42 -6.75 13.13 25.22
C PHE A 42 -6.42 11.67 24.84
N GLN A 43 -6.25 10.78 25.82
CA GLN A 43 -6.08 9.34 25.55
C GLN A 43 -7.29 8.77 24.80
N ALA A 44 -8.51 9.14 25.20
CA ALA A 44 -9.73 8.69 24.53
C ALA A 44 -9.77 9.15 23.06
N TRP A 45 -9.45 10.42 22.80
CA TRP A 45 -9.38 10.96 21.45
C TRP A 45 -8.34 10.24 20.58
N VAL A 46 -7.09 10.06 21.06
CA VAL A 46 -6.04 9.33 20.31
C VAL A 46 -6.47 7.89 20.01
N THR A 47 -7.08 7.21 20.99
CA THR A 47 -7.54 5.83 20.83
C THR A 47 -8.68 5.74 19.81
N LEU A 48 -9.60 6.72 19.78
CA LEU A 48 -10.68 6.80 18.79
C LEU A 48 -10.13 7.05 17.36
N GLN A 49 -9.07 7.86 17.22
CA GLN A 49 -8.37 8.05 15.93
C GLN A 49 -7.67 6.77 15.44
N ASN A 50 -7.26 5.86 16.33
CA ASN A 50 -6.76 4.53 15.99
C ASN A 50 -7.91 3.57 15.61
N SER A 51 -8.99 3.54 16.40
CA SER A 51 -10.20 2.74 16.15
C SER A 51 -10.72 2.92 14.72
N ALA A 52 -10.99 4.16 14.31
CA ALA A 52 -11.44 4.45 12.94
C ALA A 52 -10.39 4.10 11.87
N ARG A 53 -9.09 4.18 12.18
CA ARG A 53 -8.00 3.79 11.27
C ARG A 53 -7.94 2.27 11.08
N GLN A 54 -8.15 1.47 12.14
CA GLN A 54 -8.18 0.01 12.02
C GLN A 54 -9.44 -0.46 11.30
N ALA A 55 -10.59 0.13 11.61
CA ALA A 55 -11.87 -0.16 10.95
C ALA A 55 -11.80 0.09 9.43
N VAL A 56 -11.33 1.27 9.00
CA VAL A 56 -11.21 1.56 7.56
C VAL A 56 -10.15 0.67 6.89
N ARG A 57 -8.99 0.44 7.53
CA ARG A 57 -7.91 -0.40 6.98
C ARG A 57 -8.35 -1.84 6.74
N TYR A 58 -9.23 -2.36 7.61
CA TYR A 58 -9.85 -3.66 7.37
C TYR A 58 -10.90 -3.58 6.27
N GLY A 59 -11.80 -2.59 6.33
CA GLY A 59 -12.88 -2.40 5.35
C GLY A 59 -12.40 -2.32 3.91
N VAL A 60 -11.27 -1.64 3.65
CA VAL A 60 -10.71 -1.51 2.29
C VAL A 60 -10.16 -2.81 1.70
N THR A 61 -9.90 -3.85 2.50
CA THR A 61 -9.40 -5.14 1.98
C THR A 61 -10.47 -5.95 1.25
N GLY A 62 -11.75 -5.64 1.45
CA GLY A 62 -12.86 -6.51 1.05
C GLY A 62 -13.00 -7.82 1.81
N ALA A 63 -12.13 -8.12 2.77
CA ALA A 63 -12.23 -9.34 3.56
C ALA A 63 -13.36 -9.24 4.60
N TRP A 64 -13.97 -10.38 4.91
CA TRP A 64 -14.90 -10.56 6.03
C TRP A 64 -14.38 -11.68 6.94
N ASP A 65 -14.80 -11.67 8.19
CA ASP A 65 -14.34 -12.60 9.22
C ASP A 65 -15.50 -13.47 9.73
N PRO A 66 -15.45 -14.80 9.56
CA PRO A 66 -16.43 -15.74 10.13
C PRO A 66 -16.65 -15.63 11.64
N GLU A 67 -15.62 -15.28 12.43
CA GLU A 67 -15.78 -15.11 13.88
C GLU A 67 -16.56 -13.83 14.21
N SER A 68 -16.20 -12.70 13.59
CA SER A 68 -16.96 -11.45 13.65
C SER A 68 -18.42 -11.63 13.22
N VAL A 69 -18.70 -12.39 12.16
CA VAL A 69 -20.08 -12.68 11.75
C VAL A 69 -20.79 -13.52 12.81
N ARG A 70 -20.23 -14.66 13.24
CA ARG A 70 -20.84 -15.50 14.29
C ARG A 70 -21.22 -14.69 15.53
N LYS A 71 -20.28 -13.89 16.02
CA LYS A 71 -20.42 -13.04 17.22
C LYS A 71 -21.60 -12.07 17.12
N HIS A 72 -21.79 -11.40 15.99
CA HIS A 72 -22.89 -10.44 15.82
C HIS A 72 -24.22 -11.12 15.42
N ASN A 73 -24.16 -12.32 14.84
CA ASN A 73 -25.30 -13.09 14.36
C ASN A 73 -25.93 -14.03 15.42
N ASP A 74 -25.30 -14.15 16.61
CA ASP A 74 -25.55 -15.20 17.61
C ASP A 74 -25.45 -16.64 17.04
N SER A 75 -24.62 -16.81 16.00
CA SER A 75 -24.51 -18.04 15.22
C SER A 75 -23.49 -19.03 15.79
N THR A 76 -23.74 -20.31 15.55
CA THR A 76 -22.84 -21.43 15.88
C THR A 76 -22.39 -22.23 14.64
N ALA A 77 -22.63 -21.71 13.43
CA ALA A 77 -22.28 -22.36 12.18
C ALA A 77 -20.75 -22.40 11.92
N PRO A 78 -20.26 -23.42 11.21
CA PRO A 78 -18.87 -23.46 10.74
C PRO A 78 -18.58 -22.35 9.71
N ASP A 79 -17.30 -22.13 9.43
CA ASP A 79 -16.82 -21.01 8.60
C ASP A 79 -17.36 -21.02 7.16
N ASP A 80 -17.70 -22.19 6.64
CA ASP A 80 -18.24 -22.40 5.29
C ASP A 80 -19.78 -22.27 5.21
N GLU A 81 -20.51 -22.38 6.32
CA GLU A 81 -21.97 -22.24 6.36
C GLU A 81 -22.44 -20.87 6.89
N VAL A 82 -21.63 -20.15 7.68
CA VAL A 82 -22.06 -18.92 8.37
C VAL A 82 -22.53 -17.79 7.42
N LEU A 83 -21.98 -17.72 6.20
CA LEU A 83 -22.44 -16.76 5.17
C LEU A 83 -23.85 -17.11 4.64
N GLU A 84 -24.18 -18.39 4.53
CA GLU A 84 -25.51 -18.87 4.14
C GLU A 84 -26.53 -18.68 5.28
N GLU A 85 -26.12 -18.83 6.55
CA GLU A 85 -26.98 -18.54 7.70
C GLU A 85 -27.29 -17.04 7.82
N LEU A 86 -26.30 -16.17 7.62
CA LEU A 86 -26.46 -14.71 7.67
C LEU A 86 -27.32 -14.21 6.49
N VAL A 87 -26.93 -14.58 5.26
CA VAL A 87 -27.56 -14.11 4.01
C VAL A 87 -27.67 -15.27 3.02
N ALA A 88 -28.70 -16.11 3.19
CA ALA A 88 -28.98 -17.20 2.25
C ALA A 88 -29.23 -16.70 0.81
N CYS A 89 -28.95 -17.51 -0.21
CA CYS A 89 -29.19 -17.14 -1.60
C CYS A 89 -30.19 -18.08 -2.30
N GLY A 90 -31.45 -17.64 -2.38
CA GLY A 90 -32.51 -18.43 -3.02
C GLY A 90 -33.82 -17.67 -3.21
N SER A 91 -34.82 -18.34 -3.78
CA SER A 91 -36.15 -17.77 -4.04
C SER A 91 -36.91 -17.53 -2.74
N GLY A 92 -37.00 -16.27 -2.29
CA GLY A 92 -37.52 -15.89 -0.98
C GLY A 92 -36.45 -15.74 0.10
N ALA A 93 -35.22 -15.37 -0.28
CA ALA A 93 -34.18 -14.96 0.67
C ALA A 93 -34.43 -13.52 1.18
N ASP A 94 -35.43 -13.39 2.06
CA ASP A 94 -36.00 -12.10 2.51
C ASP A 94 -34.92 -11.05 2.86
N ARG A 95 -33.89 -11.38 3.66
CA ARG A 95 -32.85 -10.42 4.10
C ARG A 95 -32.03 -9.82 2.96
N PHE A 96 -31.72 -10.60 1.91
CA PHE A 96 -30.97 -10.08 0.76
C PHE A 96 -31.87 -9.11 -0.04
N VAL A 97 -33.17 -9.45 -0.15
CA VAL A 97 -34.19 -8.61 -0.81
C VAL A 97 -34.42 -7.32 -0.02
N ASP A 98 -34.54 -7.41 1.30
CA ASP A 98 -34.77 -6.28 2.24
C ASP A 98 -33.60 -5.29 2.29
N HIS A 99 -32.38 -5.72 1.93
CA HIS A 99 -31.17 -4.89 1.95
C HIS A 99 -30.76 -4.39 0.54
N TRP A 100 -30.93 -5.22 -0.50
CA TRP A 100 -30.47 -4.90 -1.87
C TRP A 100 -31.59 -4.61 -2.89
N GLY A 101 -32.86 -4.85 -2.57
CA GLY A 101 -33.99 -4.59 -3.47
C GLY A 101 -34.16 -5.58 -4.63
N VAL A 102 -33.42 -6.69 -4.61
CA VAL A 102 -33.46 -7.76 -5.61
C VAL A 102 -33.47 -9.14 -4.98
N ASN A 103 -34.04 -10.11 -5.71
CA ASN A 103 -33.87 -11.52 -5.40
C ASN A 103 -32.40 -11.92 -5.58
N CYS A 104 -31.84 -12.66 -4.61
CA CYS A 104 -30.52 -13.25 -4.76
C CYS A 104 -30.54 -14.30 -5.88
N ASP A 105 -29.44 -14.39 -6.63
CA ASP A 105 -29.21 -15.41 -7.66
C ASP A 105 -27.85 -16.04 -7.38
N ALA A 106 -27.85 -17.32 -6.99
CA ALA A 106 -26.64 -18.06 -6.64
C ALA A 106 -25.75 -18.39 -7.86
N GLY A 107 -26.22 -18.09 -9.08
CA GLY A 107 -25.41 -18.10 -10.31
C GLY A 107 -24.79 -16.74 -10.67
N SER A 108 -25.05 -15.68 -9.88
CA SER A 108 -24.52 -14.33 -10.12
C SER A 108 -23.36 -14.03 -9.17
N ASP A 109 -22.14 -13.94 -9.71
CA ASP A 109 -20.96 -13.48 -8.98
C ASP A 109 -21.21 -12.09 -8.35
N GLU A 110 -21.93 -11.20 -9.04
CA GLU A 110 -22.29 -9.88 -8.53
C GLU A 110 -23.03 -9.99 -7.20
N HIS A 111 -24.07 -10.81 -7.16
CA HIS A 111 -24.90 -11.05 -5.98
C HIS A 111 -24.13 -11.75 -4.85
N GLU A 112 -23.23 -12.69 -5.15
CA GLU A 112 -22.33 -13.28 -4.15
C GLU A 112 -21.46 -12.21 -3.48
N GLY A 113 -20.97 -11.22 -4.25
CA GLY A 113 -20.27 -10.05 -3.70
C GLY A 113 -21.17 -9.19 -2.81
N LEU A 114 -22.44 -9.00 -3.16
CA LEU A 114 -23.41 -8.28 -2.31
C LEU A 114 -23.72 -9.02 -1.00
N ARG A 115 -23.65 -10.36 -0.97
CA ARG A 115 -23.72 -11.15 0.28
C ARG A 115 -22.47 -10.94 1.15
N ILE A 116 -21.29 -10.97 0.52
CA ILE A 116 -20.02 -10.69 1.18
C ILE A 116 -20.00 -9.26 1.75
N ASP A 117 -20.51 -8.27 1.03
CA ASP A 117 -20.60 -6.88 1.48
C ASP A 117 -21.46 -6.71 2.75
N MET A 118 -22.51 -7.53 2.92
CA MET A 118 -23.25 -7.62 4.19
C MET A 118 -22.41 -8.26 5.30
N ALA A 119 -21.67 -9.35 5.04
CA ALA A 119 -20.79 -10.00 6.02
C ALA A 119 -19.58 -9.15 6.45
N ARG A 120 -19.15 -8.20 5.61
CA ARG A 120 -18.08 -7.24 5.91
C ARG A 120 -18.47 -6.23 6.98
N LEU A 121 -19.73 -5.85 7.09
CA LEU A 121 -20.20 -4.87 8.08
C LEU A 121 -19.87 -5.25 9.54
N PRO A 122 -20.28 -6.42 10.09
CA PRO A 122 -19.89 -6.83 11.46
C PRO A 122 -18.37 -6.97 11.63
N SER A 123 -17.66 -7.33 10.56
CA SER A 123 -16.20 -7.43 10.55
C SER A 123 -15.52 -6.05 10.73
N ILE A 124 -16.05 -5.00 10.09
CA ILE A 124 -15.55 -3.62 10.25
C ILE A 124 -15.85 -3.09 11.67
N VAL A 125 -17.03 -3.42 12.22
CA VAL A 125 -17.42 -3.04 13.58
C VAL A 125 -16.51 -3.68 14.63
N ASP A 126 -16.19 -4.98 14.51
CA ASP A 126 -15.27 -5.63 15.45
C ASP A 126 -13.87 -5.03 15.41
N ARG A 127 -13.35 -4.72 14.21
CA ARG A 127 -12.05 -4.08 14.03
C ARG A 127 -12.02 -2.66 14.57
N ALA A 128 -13.15 -1.94 14.54
CA ALA A 128 -13.29 -0.67 15.26
C ALA A 128 -13.18 -0.86 16.78
N ARG A 129 -13.86 -1.86 17.37
CA ARG A 129 -13.77 -2.17 18.81
C ARG A 129 -12.38 -2.61 19.23
N THR A 130 -11.74 -3.47 18.45
CA THR A 130 -10.34 -3.90 18.65
C THR A 130 -9.40 -2.69 18.65
N GLY A 131 -9.55 -1.77 17.68
CA GLY A 131 -8.79 -0.52 17.65
C GLY A 131 -9.18 0.50 18.72
N ALA A 132 -10.27 0.28 19.46
CA ALA A 132 -10.72 1.08 20.60
C ALA A 132 -10.27 0.51 21.97
N ALA A 133 -9.39 -0.50 21.98
CA ALA A 133 -8.85 -1.10 23.21
C ALA A 133 -8.28 -0.03 24.17
N GLY A 134 -8.69 -0.09 25.43
CA GLY A 134 -8.33 0.89 26.46
C GLY A 134 -9.35 2.04 26.63
N LEU A 135 -10.40 2.11 25.82
CA LEU A 135 -11.60 2.90 26.15
C LEU A 135 -12.51 2.14 27.11
N THR A 136 -13.27 2.86 27.95
CA THR A 136 -14.38 2.28 28.72
C THR A 136 -15.64 2.29 27.84
N LEU A 137 -15.84 1.19 27.11
CA LEU A 137 -16.98 0.98 26.22
C LEU A 137 -18.13 0.28 26.98
N ASN A 138 -19.38 0.61 26.63
CA ASN A 138 -20.54 -0.20 27.01
C ASN A 138 -20.70 -1.43 26.09
N GLU A 139 -21.41 -2.44 26.59
CA GLU A 139 -21.71 -3.66 25.84
C GLU A 139 -22.84 -3.44 24.82
N GLY A 140 -22.68 -4.09 23.66
CA GLY A 140 -23.65 -4.10 22.57
C GLY A 140 -23.26 -3.27 21.36
N ASP A 141 -23.57 -3.81 20.18
CA ASP A 141 -23.31 -3.27 18.83
C ASP A 141 -24.61 -3.12 18.03
N ASN A 142 -24.70 -2.11 17.16
CA ASN A 142 -25.86 -1.82 16.31
C ASN A 142 -25.44 -1.59 14.85
N ILE A 143 -25.71 -2.58 13.99
CA ILE A 143 -25.42 -2.53 12.57
C ILE A 143 -26.71 -2.15 11.83
N VAL A 144 -26.85 -0.86 11.53
CA VAL A 144 -28.11 -0.29 11.06
C VAL A 144 -28.46 -0.83 9.67
N GLY A 145 -29.66 -1.39 9.53
CA GLY A 145 -30.14 -2.00 8.29
C GLY A 145 -29.70 -3.46 8.06
N MET A 146 -29.17 -4.14 9.08
CA MET A 146 -28.91 -5.58 9.05
C MET A 146 -29.80 -6.38 10.02
N LEU A 147 -30.09 -7.63 9.64
CA LEU A 147 -30.86 -8.62 10.42
C LEU A 147 -30.03 -9.89 10.66
N LYS A 148 -30.23 -10.54 11.81
CA LYS A 148 -29.58 -11.81 12.22
C LYS A 148 -30.23 -13.04 11.57
N GLY A 149 -29.64 -14.21 11.83
CA GLY A 149 -30.08 -15.56 11.47
C GLY A 149 -31.51 -15.92 11.88
N ASP A 150 -32.12 -15.22 12.85
CA ASP A 150 -33.51 -15.37 13.27
C ASP A 150 -34.46 -14.29 12.71
N GLY A 151 -33.94 -13.30 11.98
CA GLY A 151 -34.69 -12.14 11.47
C GLY A 151 -34.81 -10.96 12.45
N SER A 152 -34.24 -11.04 13.65
CA SER A 152 -34.13 -9.89 14.56
C SER A 152 -33.08 -8.88 14.06
N PRO A 153 -33.15 -7.59 14.41
CA PRO A 153 -32.11 -6.64 14.04
C PRO A 153 -30.73 -7.02 14.60
N MET A 154 -29.66 -6.70 13.87
CA MET A 154 -28.28 -6.78 14.39
C MET A 154 -27.99 -5.63 15.35
N ASN A 155 -28.80 -5.52 16.41
CA ASN A 155 -28.69 -4.52 17.47
C ASN A 155 -28.72 -5.19 18.85
N SER A 156 -27.68 -4.93 19.62
CA SER A 156 -27.48 -5.35 21.01
C SER A 156 -27.10 -4.19 21.93
N GLU A 157 -27.07 -2.94 21.42
CA GLU A 157 -26.71 -1.73 22.20
C GLU A 157 -27.60 -1.58 23.43
N THR A 158 -26.98 -1.67 24.61
CA THR A 158 -27.66 -1.52 25.92
C THR A 158 -27.81 -0.06 26.37
N THR A 159 -27.17 0.87 25.65
CA THR A 159 -27.13 2.32 25.91
C THR A 159 -27.16 3.07 24.58
N GLY A 160 -27.71 4.28 24.54
CA GLY A 160 -27.89 5.05 23.30
C GLY A 160 -26.97 6.28 23.17
N PRO A 161 -27.15 7.08 22.09
CA PRO A 161 -26.29 8.23 21.76
C PRO A 161 -26.24 9.35 22.80
N SER A 162 -27.10 9.32 23.82
CA SER A 162 -27.17 10.28 24.92
C SER A 162 -26.50 9.79 26.20
N ASP A 163 -25.96 8.56 26.23
CA ASP A 163 -25.48 7.89 27.43
C ASP A 163 -23.93 7.84 27.50
N PRO A 164 -23.33 7.94 28.71
CA PRO A 164 -21.89 7.81 28.89
C PRO A 164 -21.43 6.37 28.56
N GLY A 165 -20.33 6.23 27.83
CA GLY A 165 -19.75 4.95 27.43
C GLY A 165 -20.31 4.36 26.13
N TRP A 166 -21.35 4.98 25.54
CA TRP A 166 -21.85 4.61 24.22
C TRP A 166 -20.74 4.69 23.17
N PHE A 167 -20.66 3.65 22.34
CA PHE A 167 -19.67 3.48 21.29
C PHE A 167 -20.37 2.87 20.09
N HIS A 168 -20.18 3.49 18.92
CA HIS A 168 -20.99 3.19 17.74
C HIS A 168 -20.19 3.42 16.46
N VAL A 169 -20.43 2.60 15.44
CA VAL A 169 -19.63 2.53 14.21
C VAL A 169 -20.55 2.67 13.02
N TRP A 170 -20.54 3.86 12.42
CA TRP A 170 -21.30 4.19 11.22
C TRP A 170 -20.46 3.86 9.97
N ILE A 171 -21.08 3.21 8.98
CA ILE A 171 -20.40 2.70 7.78
C ILE A 171 -21.26 2.99 6.54
N CYS A 172 -20.71 3.70 5.56
CA CYS A 172 -21.36 3.97 4.27
C CYS A 172 -20.38 3.82 3.10
N SER A 173 -20.94 3.77 1.89
CA SER A 173 -20.21 3.71 0.63
C SER A 173 -20.59 4.84 -0.34
N SER A 174 -19.79 5.02 -1.38
CA SER A 174 -20.15 5.77 -2.59
C SER A 174 -20.91 4.94 -3.63
N ARG A 175 -21.37 3.72 -3.30
CA ARG A 175 -21.88 2.74 -4.26
C ARG A 175 -22.93 3.37 -5.17
N PRO A 176 -22.89 3.15 -6.50
CA PRO A 176 -23.99 3.55 -7.37
C PRO A 176 -25.27 2.79 -6.99
N TYR A 177 -26.43 3.33 -7.42
CA TYR A 177 -27.68 2.56 -7.46
C TYR A 177 -27.43 1.22 -8.18
N ILE A 178 -28.00 0.14 -7.66
CA ILE A 178 -27.84 -1.21 -8.20
C ILE A 178 -28.87 -1.44 -9.31
N HIS A 179 -30.03 -0.78 -9.26
CA HIS A 179 -31.15 -0.97 -10.21
C HIS A 179 -31.42 0.27 -11.07
N VAL A 180 -30.51 0.59 -11.98
CA VAL A 180 -30.59 1.83 -12.80
C VAL A 180 -31.20 1.58 -14.18
N THR A 181 -32.22 2.36 -14.52
CA THR A 181 -32.83 2.44 -15.87
C THR A 181 -32.61 3.78 -16.57
N THR A 182 -31.81 4.67 -15.97
CA THR A 182 -31.51 6.03 -16.43
C THR A 182 -30.05 6.19 -16.85
N ALA A 183 -29.78 7.07 -17.81
CA ALA A 183 -28.47 7.21 -18.47
C ALA A 183 -27.39 7.96 -17.65
N SER A 184 -27.44 7.91 -16.32
CA SER A 184 -26.44 8.50 -15.42
C SER A 184 -26.42 7.72 -14.10
N PRO A 185 -25.25 7.27 -13.62
CA PRO A 185 -25.14 6.68 -12.28
C PRO A 185 -25.49 7.74 -11.21
N GLN A 186 -26.07 7.29 -10.11
CA GLN A 186 -26.39 8.09 -8.92
C GLN A 186 -25.88 7.36 -7.68
N SER A 187 -25.33 8.10 -6.71
CA SER A 187 -24.89 7.54 -5.41
C SER A 187 -26.07 6.98 -4.63
N ARG A 188 -26.04 5.68 -4.31
CA ARG A 188 -27.06 4.91 -3.58
C ARG A 188 -27.38 5.53 -2.22
N TYR A 189 -26.37 6.10 -1.58
CA TYR A 189 -26.49 6.73 -0.27
C TYR A 189 -26.36 8.25 -0.34
N ALA A 190 -26.99 8.92 0.62
CA ALA A 190 -26.77 10.32 0.90
C ALA A 190 -25.45 10.53 1.65
N ALA A 191 -24.50 11.25 1.04
CA ALA A 191 -23.62 12.10 1.82
C ALA A 191 -24.49 13.22 2.41
N ASP A 192 -24.78 13.16 3.71
CA ASP A 192 -25.57 14.17 4.41
C ASP A 192 -24.77 15.48 4.49
N PRO A 193 -25.32 16.64 4.06
CA PRO A 193 -24.65 17.93 4.23
C PRO A 193 -24.44 18.32 5.70
N ASP A 194 -25.27 17.85 6.63
CA ASP A 194 -25.05 17.98 8.07
C ASP A 194 -24.30 16.75 8.60
N ARG A 195 -22.98 16.88 8.77
CA ARG A 195 -22.09 15.84 9.32
C ARG A 195 -22.36 15.48 10.79
N SER A 196 -23.37 16.06 11.44
CA SER A 196 -23.86 15.62 12.75
C SER A 196 -25.03 14.62 12.66
N ASN A 197 -25.68 14.54 11.51
CA ASN A 197 -26.84 13.70 11.24
C ASN A 197 -26.39 12.30 10.78
N ARG A 198 -26.58 11.28 11.64
CA ARG A 198 -25.86 9.99 11.54
C ARG A 198 -26.58 8.96 10.66
N MET A 199 -26.97 9.35 9.44
CA MET A 199 -27.79 8.50 8.56
C MET A 199 -27.09 8.12 7.25
N CYS A 200 -27.03 6.82 6.99
CA CYS A 200 -26.71 6.25 5.69
C CYS A 200 -28.01 6.19 4.86
N GLU A 201 -28.54 7.36 4.48
CA GLU A 201 -29.89 7.46 3.91
C GLU A 201 -29.92 6.96 2.46
N LEU A 202 -30.73 5.93 2.20
CA LEU A 202 -30.93 5.34 0.89
C LEU A 202 -31.68 6.28 -0.06
N LYS A 203 -31.04 6.64 -1.18
CA LYS A 203 -31.62 7.44 -2.28
C LYS A 203 -32.24 6.59 -3.38
N GLU A 204 -31.89 5.31 -3.47
CA GLU A 204 -32.43 4.39 -4.47
C GLU A 204 -33.97 4.25 -4.33
N PRO A 205 -34.73 4.32 -5.43
CA PRO A 205 -36.17 4.07 -5.41
C PRO A 205 -36.47 2.57 -5.31
N VAL A 206 -37.52 2.21 -4.55
CA VAL A 206 -38.04 0.83 -4.51
C VAL A 206 -38.34 0.34 -5.93
N ARG A 207 -37.89 -0.88 -6.25
CA ARG A 207 -37.85 -1.39 -7.62
C ARG A 207 -39.26 -1.63 -8.16
N ALA A 208 -39.67 -0.86 -9.17
CA ALA A 208 -41.08 -0.75 -9.57
C ALA A 208 -41.68 -1.98 -10.29
N ASP A 209 -40.85 -2.93 -10.71
CA ASP A 209 -41.24 -4.19 -11.36
C ASP A 209 -41.40 -5.36 -10.37
N THR A 210 -40.68 -5.35 -9.25
CA THR A 210 -40.79 -6.36 -8.18
C THR A 210 -41.65 -5.90 -7.01
N GLY A 211 -41.65 -4.59 -6.70
CA GLY A 211 -42.28 -4.03 -5.50
C GLY A 211 -41.52 -4.33 -4.20
N PHE A 212 -40.29 -4.85 -4.29
CA PHE A 212 -39.48 -5.23 -3.14
C PHE A 212 -38.31 -4.28 -2.90
N GLY A 213 -37.82 -4.27 -1.66
CA GLY A 213 -36.64 -3.54 -1.24
C GLY A 213 -36.88 -2.45 -0.18
N PRO A 214 -35.80 -1.93 0.42
CA PRO A 214 -35.87 -0.88 1.42
C PRO A 214 -36.37 0.43 0.80
N ALA A 215 -37.19 1.16 1.56
CA ALA A 215 -37.75 2.43 1.10
C ALA A 215 -36.68 3.52 0.97
N THR A 216 -36.84 4.42 -0.01
CA THR A 216 -36.07 5.66 -0.08
C THR A 216 -36.27 6.46 1.21
N GLY A 217 -35.18 6.90 1.85
CA GLY A 217 -35.20 7.47 3.20
C GLY A 217 -34.88 6.47 4.33
N THR A 218 -34.76 5.17 4.05
CA THR A 218 -34.26 4.19 5.04
C THR A 218 -32.78 4.42 5.32
N ASN A 219 -32.40 4.41 6.60
CA ASN A 219 -31.01 4.39 7.04
C ASN A 219 -30.49 2.94 7.03
N GLN A 220 -29.43 2.66 6.29
CA GLN A 220 -28.87 1.32 6.11
C GLN A 220 -27.39 1.38 5.75
N TYR A 221 -26.53 0.69 6.50
CA TYR A 221 -25.09 0.66 6.25
C TYR A 221 -24.71 -0.18 5.03
N ASP A 222 -23.58 0.18 4.42
CA ASP A 222 -22.99 -0.53 3.28
C ASP A 222 -21.45 -0.48 3.35
N ALA A 223 -20.82 -1.64 3.18
CA ALA A 223 -19.36 -1.77 3.13
C ALA A 223 -18.75 -1.43 1.74
N GLY A 224 -19.57 -1.13 0.72
CA GLY A 224 -19.16 -0.69 -0.62
C GLY A 224 -18.56 -1.80 -1.48
N GLY A 225 -18.84 -1.83 -2.78
CA GLY A 225 -18.26 -2.80 -3.71
C GLY A 225 -16.79 -2.52 -4.03
N PRO A 226 -16.13 -3.35 -4.85
CA PRO A 226 -14.81 -3.06 -5.43
C PRO A 226 -14.75 -1.66 -6.06
N GLY A 227 -13.73 -0.87 -5.70
CA GLY A 227 -13.56 0.50 -6.20
C GLY A 227 -14.46 1.56 -5.53
N ASP A 228 -15.44 1.19 -4.71
CA ASP A 228 -16.23 2.18 -3.97
C ASP A 228 -15.41 2.83 -2.86
N ILE A 229 -15.64 4.13 -2.64
CA ILE A 229 -15.16 4.86 -1.49
C ILE A 229 -16.00 4.43 -0.29
N ILE A 230 -15.35 3.91 0.75
CA ILE A 230 -15.97 3.61 2.04
C ILE A 230 -15.68 4.75 3.03
N GLU A 231 -16.68 5.12 3.82
CA GLU A 231 -16.54 6.04 4.94
C GLU A 231 -16.92 5.32 6.24
N VAL A 232 -16.02 5.38 7.23
CA VAL A 232 -16.25 4.84 8.57
C VAL A 232 -16.13 5.98 9.58
N VAL A 233 -17.16 6.17 10.39
CA VAL A 233 -17.17 7.11 11.51
C VAL A 233 -17.38 6.35 12.81
N VAL A 234 -16.40 6.43 13.70
CA VAL A 234 -16.50 5.86 15.05
C VAL A 234 -16.87 6.97 16.02
N HIS A 235 -17.95 6.77 16.76
CA HIS A 235 -18.50 7.68 17.77
C HIS A 235 -18.23 7.14 19.17
N TYR A 236 -17.93 8.02 20.13
CA TYR A 236 -17.72 7.64 21.53
C TYR A 236 -18.13 8.73 22.51
N ASN A 237 -18.93 8.37 23.52
CA ASN A 237 -19.32 9.26 24.63
C ASN A 237 -18.37 9.05 25.83
N ALA A 238 -17.24 9.76 25.86
CA ALA A 238 -16.19 9.58 26.87
C ALA A 238 -16.65 10.01 28.29
N PRO A 239 -16.79 9.10 29.27
CA PRO A 239 -17.33 9.43 30.60
C PRO A 239 -16.36 10.26 31.46
N LEU A 240 -16.87 11.30 32.12
CA LEU A 240 -16.12 12.14 33.06
C LEU A 240 -15.98 11.50 34.44
N ILE A 241 -14.81 11.65 35.09
CA ILE A 241 -14.62 11.35 36.52
C ILE A 241 -15.39 12.34 37.40
N THR A 242 -15.55 13.56 36.90
CA THR A 242 -16.23 14.68 37.56
C THR A 242 -17.55 14.97 36.85
N PRO A 243 -18.60 14.15 37.04
CA PRO A 243 -19.89 14.33 36.39
C PRO A 243 -20.57 15.62 36.89
N VAL A 244 -20.35 16.73 36.19
CA VAL A 244 -20.77 18.09 36.58
C VAL A 244 -22.29 18.20 36.68
N ARG A 245 -23.04 17.51 35.80
CA ARG A 245 -24.49 17.47 35.82
C ARG A 245 -24.98 16.75 37.08
N SER A 246 -24.43 15.58 37.37
CA SER A 246 -24.80 14.80 38.57
C SER A 246 -24.32 15.41 39.90
N LEU A 247 -23.18 16.10 39.91
CA LEU A 247 -22.59 16.69 41.13
C LEU A 247 -23.17 18.07 41.49
N LEU A 248 -23.50 18.90 40.49
CA LEU A 248 -23.96 20.29 40.70
C LEU A 248 -25.42 20.52 40.30
N ASN A 249 -26.10 19.50 39.75
CA ASN A 249 -27.46 19.58 39.20
C ASN A 249 -27.61 20.71 38.14
N TRP A 250 -26.55 20.93 37.35
CA TRP A 250 -26.48 21.99 36.35
C TRP A 250 -27.13 21.54 35.04
N THR A 251 -28.21 22.21 34.63
CA THR A 251 -28.87 21.97 33.34
C THR A 251 -28.05 22.51 32.17
N GLY A 252 -27.87 21.71 31.11
CA GLY A 252 -27.15 22.11 29.88
C GLY A 252 -25.67 21.72 29.86
N VAL A 253 -25.25 20.83 30.77
CA VAL A 253 -23.96 20.13 30.76
C VAL A 253 -24.27 18.64 30.83
N ASP A 254 -23.47 17.80 30.19
CA ASP A 254 -23.57 16.33 30.25
C ASP A 254 -22.36 15.71 30.97
N ASP A 255 -22.54 14.49 31.48
CA ASP A 255 -21.54 13.78 32.28
C ASP A 255 -20.53 12.98 31.40
N TYR A 256 -20.48 13.31 30.11
CA TYR A 256 -19.56 12.75 29.11
C TYR A 256 -19.17 13.81 28.08
N VAL A 257 -18.11 13.55 27.32
CA VAL A 257 -17.72 14.32 26.14
C VAL A 257 -17.96 13.47 24.90
N TYR A 258 -18.84 13.93 24.01
CA TYR A 258 -19.04 13.33 22.69
C TYR A 258 -17.77 13.52 21.83
N MET A 259 -17.28 12.43 21.27
CA MET A 259 -16.14 12.39 20.35
C MET A 259 -16.49 11.60 19.09
N GLN A 260 -15.88 11.95 17.98
CA GLN A 260 -15.97 11.17 16.74
C GLN A 260 -14.64 11.15 15.99
N ALA A 261 -14.33 10.03 15.33
CA ALA A 261 -13.21 9.91 14.40
C ALA A 261 -13.71 9.37 13.05
N ARG A 262 -13.55 10.19 12.00
CA ARG A 262 -13.90 9.86 10.61
C ARG A 262 -12.68 9.34 9.87
N ARG A 263 -12.85 8.31 9.06
CA ARG A 263 -11.89 7.86 8.04
C ARG A 263 -12.60 7.51 6.75
N VAL A 264 -11.85 7.60 5.65
CA VAL A 264 -12.28 7.29 4.30
C VAL A 264 -11.19 6.44 3.65
N GLY A 265 -11.57 5.50 2.80
CA GLY A 265 -10.67 4.71 1.96
C GLY A 265 -11.39 4.20 0.71
N VAL A 266 -10.67 3.67 -0.27
CA VAL A 266 -11.26 2.99 -1.43
C VAL A 266 -11.24 1.48 -1.16
N ASN A 267 -12.29 0.74 -1.50
CA ASN A 267 -12.29 -0.71 -1.38
C ASN A 267 -11.42 -1.35 -2.48
N GLU A 268 -10.24 -1.84 -2.11
CA GLU A 268 -9.18 -2.39 -2.96
C GLU A 268 -9.44 -3.88 -3.32
N SER A 269 -10.61 -4.41 -2.98
CA SER A 269 -11.00 -5.80 -3.22
C SER A 269 -11.16 -6.15 -4.70
N PHE A 270 -10.18 -6.83 -5.27
CA PHE A 270 -10.36 -7.56 -6.52
C PHE A 270 -10.98 -8.93 -6.20
N ARG A 271 -12.24 -9.12 -6.65
CA ARG A 271 -13.06 -10.32 -6.39
C ARG A 271 -12.30 -11.61 -6.73
N SER A 272 -11.77 -12.30 -5.73
CA SER A 272 -11.14 -13.59 -5.88
C SER A 272 -12.20 -14.65 -6.20
N THR A 273 -12.30 -15.06 -7.46
CA THR A 273 -13.24 -16.10 -7.86
C THR A 273 -12.95 -17.39 -7.11
N ARG A 274 -14.00 -17.91 -6.45
CA ARG A 274 -14.04 -19.09 -5.57
C ARG A 274 -13.08 -20.20 -6.02
N ALA A 275 -12.13 -20.58 -5.17
CA ALA A 275 -11.22 -21.70 -5.43
C ALA A 275 -11.99 -23.04 -5.46
N VAL A 276 -12.39 -23.47 -6.65
CA VAL A 276 -13.21 -24.67 -6.84
C VAL A 276 -12.41 -25.95 -6.56
N ASN A 277 -12.82 -26.67 -5.52
CA ASN A 277 -12.44 -28.06 -5.21
C ASN A 277 -10.92 -28.34 -5.05
N LEU A 278 -10.36 -27.98 -3.90
CA LEU A 278 -9.33 -28.82 -3.30
C LEU A 278 -10.00 -29.99 -2.55
N PRO A 279 -9.51 -31.24 -2.68
CA PRO A 279 -10.14 -32.40 -2.04
C PRO A 279 -9.96 -32.38 -0.51
N PRO A 280 -10.89 -32.98 0.26
CA PRO A 280 -10.82 -32.96 1.71
C PRO A 280 -9.56 -33.66 2.22
N GLN A 281 -8.78 -32.97 3.06
CA GLN A 281 -7.76 -33.63 3.87
C GLN A 281 -8.45 -34.49 4.94
N LEU A 282 -7.88 -35.68 5.21
CA LEU A 282 -8.52 -36.66 6.08
C LEU A 282 -8.47 -36.24 7.55
N ASP A 283 -9.60 -36.34 8.23
CA ASP A 283 -9.66 -36.40 9.69
C ASP A 283 -8.74 -37.50 10.23
N LEU A 284 -7.83 -37.14 11.13
CA LEU A 284 -7.09 -38.07 11.97
C LEU A 284 -7.45 -37.81 13.45
N PRO A 285 -8.00 -38.78 14.19
CA PRO A 285 -8.71 -38.51 15.43
C PRO A 285 -7.76 -38.28 16.62
N THR A 286 -7.74 -37.05 17.14
CA THR A 286 -7.08 -36.71 18.41
C THR A 286 -7.89 -37.22 19.62
N TRP A 287 -7.35 -38.21 20.34
CA TRP A 287 -8.00 -38.78 21.54
C TRP A 287 -7.31 -38.40 22.86
N THR A 288 -8.06 -37.67 23.70
CA THR A 288 -7.97 -37.61 25.17
C THR A 288 -6.77 -36.90 25.85
N PRO A 289 -6.91 -36.44 27.13
CA PRO A 289 -6.44 -35.10 27.49
C PRO A 289 -5.34 -35.03 28.57
N SER A 290 -4.87 -33.80 28.79
CA SER A 290 -3.98 -33.43 29.91
C SER A 290 -4.66 -33.61 31.28
N ILE A 291 -3.87 -33.95 32.31
CA ILE A 291 -4.32 -34.17 33.69
C ILE A 291 -3.73 -33.09 34.61
N THR A 292 -4.57 -32.24 35.17
CA THR A 292 -4.18 -31.15 36.09
C THR A 292 -3.82 -31.66 37.49
N PRO A 293 -2.68 -31.23 38.07
CA PRO A 293 -2.44 -31.20 39.51
C PRO A 293 -2.70 -29.79 40.09
N THR A 294 -3.37 -29.72 41.23
CA THR A 294 -3.63 -28.47 41.98
C THR A 294 -2.43 -28.02 42.84
N PRO A 295 -2.35 -26.73 43.25
CA PRO A 295 -1.26 -26.23 44.07
C PRO A 295 -1.30 -26.79 45.50
N SER A 296 -0.12 -26.92 46.13
CA SER A 296 0.06 -27.33 47.52
C SER A 296 0.95 -26.33 48.28
N ASN A 297 0.79 -26.29 49.60
CA ASN A 297 1.27 -25.18 50.44
C ASN A 297 2.71 -25.33 50.95
N THR A 298 3.31 -24.16 51.25
CA THR A 298 4.59 -23.95 51.95
C THR A 298 4.65 -24.67 53.31
N PRO A 299 5.84 -25.09 53.75
CA PRO A 299 6.36 -24.49 54.99
C PRO A 299 7.86 -24.10 54.94
N LEU A 300 8.22 -23.10 55.76
CA LEU A 300 9.60 -22.64 56.02
C LEU A 300 10.08 -23.19 57.38
N PRO A 301 11.29 -23.76 57.48
CA PRO A 301 12.34 -23.14 58.33
C PRO A 301 13.76 -23.22 57.69
N THR A 302 14.65 -22.21 57.74
CA THR A 302 15.37 -21.54 58.87
C THR A 302 16.81 -22.10 59.06
N GLU A 303 17.68 -21.30 59.68
CA GLU A 303 19.08 -21.54 60.12
C GLU A 303 20.23 -21.31 59.10
N THR A 304 21.03 -20.27 59.41
CA THR A 304 22.34 -19.94 58.82
C THR A 304 23.43 -20.13 59.88
N PRO A 305 24.63 -20.61 59.52
CA PRO A 305 25.86 -20.21 60.21
C PRO A 305 26.86 -19.51 59.27
N VAL A 306 27.77 -18.72 59.85
CA VAL A 306 28.69 -17.81 59.12
C VAL A 306 30.18 -18.25 59.32
N PRO A 307 31.23 -17.45 59.07
CA PRO A 307 32.38 -17.88 58.27
C PRO A 307 33.59 -18.36 59.09
N THR A 308 34.68 -18.75 58.41
CA THR A 308 36.02 -18.80 59.01
C THR A 308 37.11 -18.52 57.97
N ASP A 309 37.86 -17.43 58.13
CA ASP A 309 39.12 -17.19 57.42
C ASP A 309 40.27 -18.00 58.04
N THR A 310 41.18 -18.50 57.20
CA THR A 310 42.58 -18.78 57.59
C THR A 310 43.47 -18.74 56.36
N ALA A 311 44.44 -17.83 56.34
CA ALA A 311 45.46 -17.77 55.30
C ALA A 311 46.66 -18.65 55.65
N THR A 312 47.31 -19.25 54.65
CA THR A 312 48.65 -19.85 54.77
C THR A 312 49.38 -19.70 53.43
N THR A 313 50.64 -19.29 53.48
CA THR A 313 51.42 -18.93 52.29
C THR A 313 52.32 -20.08 51.82
N THR A 314 52.45 -20.23 50.50
CA THR A 314 53.53 -20.99 49.84
C THR A 314 53.73 -20.40 48.43
N ALA A 315 54.96 -20.39 47.94
CA ALA A 315 55.37 -19.53 46.83
C ALA A 315 55.19 -20.15 45.43
N THR A 316 54.64 -19.32 44.54
CA THR A 316 54.99 -19.16 43.12
C THR A 316 55.40 -20.40 42.31
N THR A 317 54.49 -20.85 41.47
CA THR A 317 54.81 -20.97 40.03
C THR A 317 54.15 -19.81 39.30
N THR A 318 54.78 -19.28 38.25
CA THR A 318 54.16 -18.22 37.43
C THR A 318 52.91 -18.78 36.76
N PRO A 319 51.71 -18.19 36.98
CA PRO A 319 50.55 -18.58 36.18
C PRO A 319 50.81 -18.11 34.74
N THR A 320 50.92 -19.07 33.81
CA THR A 320 50.56 -18.82 32.41
C THR A 320 49.19 -18.16 32.44
N GLY A 321 49.05 -16.99 31.80
CA GLY A 321 47.88 -16.14 31.97
C GLY A 321 46.59 -16.92 31.77
N THR A 322 45.88 -17.20 32.86
CA THR A 322 44.55 -17.79 32.81
C THR A 322 43.71 -16.85 31.96
N SER A 323 43.13 -17.35 30.88
CA SER A 323 42.12 -16.60 30.13
C SER A 323 41.04 -16.18 31.13
N THR A 324 40.93 -14.88 31.38
CA THR A 324 39.78 -14.29 32.08
C THR A 324 38.53 -14.91 31.49
N PRO A 325 37.55 -15.38 32.28
CA PRO A 325 36.29 -15.87 31.72
C PRO A 325 35.74 -14.75 30.84
N THR A 326 35.66 -15.02 29.54
CA THR A 326 35.34 -14.04 28.51
C THR A 326 34.08 -13.30 28.93
N ALA A 327 34.20 -12.00 29.19
CA ALA A 327 33.12 -11.24 29.80
C ALA A 327 31.86 -11.36 28.92
N THR A 328 30.72 -11.69 29.54
CA THR A 328 29.43 -11.81 28.86
C THR A 328 29.22 -10.57 28.00
N PRO A 329 29.11 -10.70 26.66
CA PRO A 329 29.03 -9.56 25.76
C PRO A 329 28.03 -8.50 26.19
N ALA A 330 28.53 -7.32 26.54
CA ALA A 330 27.69 -6.20 26.95
C ALA A 330 27.03 -5.58 25.71
N CYS A 331 25.70 -5.43 25.74
CA CYS A 331 24.96 -4.85 24.63
C CYS A 331 25.40 -3.41 24.33
N GLY A 332 25.69 -2.63 25.38
CA GLY A 332 26.23 -1.26 25.27
C GLY A 332 27.67 -1.14 24.74
N LEU A 333 28.30 -2.24 24.33
CA LEU A 333 29.56 -2.23 23.57
C LEU A 333 29.34 -2.48 22.06
N LEU A 334 28.11 -2.78 21.64
CA LEU A 334 27.71 -2.80 20.24
C LEU A 334 27.16 -1.42 19.83
N ASN A 335 27.64 -0.86 18.71
CA ASN A 335 27.16 0.42 18.19
C ASN A 335 26.95 0.32 16.68
N ILE A 336 25.86 0.90 16.17
CA ILE A 336 25.70 1.15 14.73
C ILE A 336 26.56 2.37 14.37
N GLU A 337 27.51 2.19 13.46
CA GLU A 337 28.39 3.27 12.97
C GLU A 337 27.83 3.98 11.74
N ASN A 338 27.12 3.23 10.89
CA ASN A 338 26.63 3.72 9.61
C ASN A 338 25.43 2.90 9.14
N VAL A 339 24.49 3.56 8.45
CA VAL A 339 23.37 2.97 7.74
C VAL A 339 23.44 3.50 6.32
N ASN A 340 23.43 2.62 5.32
CA ASN A 340 23.50 3.02 3.92
C ASN A 340 22.57 2.18 3.05
N LEU A 341 22.17 2.74 1.91
CA LEU A 341 21.46 2.03 0.86
C LEU A 341 22.39 1.82 -0.34
N THR A 342 22.41 0.62 -0.89
CA THR A 342 23.29 0.26 -2.02
C THR A 342 22.57 -0.72 -2.94
N SER A 343 22.23 -0.31 -4.16
CA SER A 343 21.44 -1.14 -5.08
C SER A 343 20.15 -1.64 -4.40
N THR A 344 19.87 -2.94 -4.39
CA THR A 344 18.71 -3.56 -3.72
C THR A 344 18.87 -3.77 -2.20
N PHE A 345 19.93 -3.24 -1.57
CA PHE A 345 20.28 -3.56 -0.18
C PHE A 345 20.16 -2.37 0.78
N LEU A 346 19.59 -2.65 1.96
CA LEU A 346 19.85 -1.87 3.19
C LEU A 346 21.07 -2.49 3.88
N GLN A 347 22.09 -1.68 4.14
CA GLN A 347 23.31 -2.10 4.84
C GLN A 347 23.48 -1.37 6.17
N VAL A 348 23.78 -2.13 7.23
CA VAL A 348 23.98 -1.64 8.60
C VAL A 348 25.37 -2.06 9.06
N GLN A 349 26.22 -1.08 9.40
CA GLN A 349 27.57 -1.32 9.91
C GLN A 349 27.56 -1.28 11.42
N VAL A 350 27.84 -2.41 12.07
CA VAL A 350 27.88 -2.54 13.54
C VAL A 350 29.31 -2.74 13.99
N ARG A 351 29.81 -1.86 14.87
CA ARG A 351 31.05 -2.08 15.63
C ARG A 351 30.76 -2.87 16.89
N ASN A 352 31.47 -3.97 17.09
CA ASN A 352 31.44 -4.75 18.33
C ASN A 352 32.73 -4.50 19.14
N ASN A 353 32.61 -3.75 20.24
CA ASN A 353 33.72 -3.44 21.14
C ASN A 353 33.88 -4.45 22.30
N ASN A 354 33.11 -5.54 22.31
CA ASN A 354 33.38 -6.65 23.22
C ASN A 354 34.68 -7.35 22.83
N GLU A 355 35.36 -7.97 23.80
CA GLU A 355 36.53 -8.82 23.54
C GLU A 355 36.16 -10.09 22.74
N ALA A 356 34.88 -10.51 22.85
CA ALA A 356 34.32 -11.67 22.17
C ALA A 356 33.50 -11.29 20.92
N PRO A 357 33.32 -12.22 19.96
CA PRO A 357 32.25 -12.10 18.97
C PRO A 357 30.86 -12.17 19.61
N VAL A 358 29.86 -11.59 18.94
CA VAL A 358 28.43 -11.77 19.22
C VAL A 358 27.71 -12.33 18.00
N TYR A 359 26.51 -12.88 18.17
CA TYR A 359 25.75 -13.48 17.07
C TYR A 359 24.41 -12.77 16.91
N ILE A 360 24.01 -12.43 15.68
CA ILE A 360 22.67 -11.89 15.42
C ILE A 360 21.64 -13.02 15.57
N ASP A 361 20.61 -12.84 16.39
CA ASP A 361 19.56 -13.83 16.68
C ASP A 361 18.24 -13.53 15.96
N GLY A 362 18.13 -12.34 15.37
CA GLY A 362 16.97 -11.91 14.61
C GLY A 362 17.05 -10.43 14.22
N ALA A 363 16.00 -9.95 13.55
CA ALA A 363 15.82 -8.55 13.22
C ALA A 363 14.34 -8.23 13.00
N THR A 364 13.99 -6.94 13.09
CA THR A 364 12.69 -6.41 12.69
C THR A 364 12.95 -5.37 11.61
N ILE A 365 12.53 -5.64 10.38
CA ILE A 365 12.93 -4.88 9.18
C ILE A 365 11.73 -4.04 8.72
N GLN A 366 11.82 -2.72 8.94
CA GLN A 366 10.84 -1.76 8.43
C GLN A 366 11.25 -1.25 7.06
N TRP A 367 10.28 -1.04 6.17
CA TRP A 367 10.44 -0.24 4.95
C TRP A 367 9.12 0.42 4.56
N ARG A 368 9.19 1.53 3.81
CA ARG A 368 8.01 2.20 3.28
C ARG A 368 7.47 1.46 2.07
N GLN A 369 6.33 0.80 2.20
CA GLN A 369 5.71 0.01 1.12
C GLN A 369 4.97 0.89 0.09
N TRP A 370 5.72 1.65 -0.70
CA TRP A 370 5.20 2.32 -1.90
C TRP A 370 5.10 1.38 -3.10
N ILE A 371 5.91 0.32 -3.12
CA ILE A 371 5.87 -0.75 -4.12
C ILE A 371 5.31 -1.97 -3.39
N SER A 372 4.03 -2.30 -3.64
CA SER A 372 3.31 -3.36 -2.93
C SER A 372 3.98 -4.73 -3.02
N GLN A 373 4.61 -5.02 -4.17
CA GLN A 373 5.34 -6.26 -4.41
C GLN A 373 6.74 -6.32 -3.78
N MET A 374 7.31 -5.21 -3.28
CA MET A 374 8.68 -5.23 -2.74
C MET A 374 8.73 -5.94 -1.39
N TYR A 375 9.55 -6.99 -1.30
CA TYR A 375 9.68 -7.86 -0.12
C TYR A 375 11.12 -7.99 0.38
N ALA A 376 11.27 -8.25 1.67
CA ALA A 376 12.55 -8.62 2.27
C ALA A 376 12.86 -10.08 1.92
N ALA A 377 13.93 -10.31 1.15
CA ALA A 377 14.20 -11.58 0.48
C ALA A 377 15.27 -12.44 1.18
N SER A 378 16.28 -11.79 1.78
CA SER A 378 17.35 -12.47 2.51
C SER A 378 18.12 -11.51 3.39
N THR A 379 18.73 -12.02 4.46
CA THR A 379 19.70 -11.27 5.27
C THR A 379 21.00 -12.02 5.44
N ALA A 380 22.09 -11.27 5.42
CA ALA A 380 23.44 -11.81 5.40
C ALA A 380 24.42 -10.84 6.07
N ILE A 381 25.59 -11.34 6.44
CA ILE A 381 26.78 -10.50 6.63
C ILE A 381 27.50 -10.39 5.28
N VAL A 382 27.96 -9.19 4.91
CA VAL A 382 28.57 -8.94 3.60
C VAL A 382 29.77 -9.87 3.36
N GLY A 383 29.74 -10.61 2.25
CA GLY A 383 30.77 -11.60 1.91
C GLY A 383 30.57 -12.99 2.52
N ARG A 384 29.40 -13.28 3.09
CA ARG A 384 28.97 -14.60 3.58
C ARG A 384 27.65 -15.00 2.94
N ASP A 385 27.31 -16.28 3.01
CA ASP A 385 25.98 -16.78 2.64
C ASP A 385 24.89 -16.21 3.60
N PRO A 386 23.61 -16.20 3.19
CA PRO A 386 22.53 -15.73 4.06
C PRO A 386 22.36 -16.59 5.30
N HIS A 387 22.07 -15.96 6.45
CA HIS A 387 21.55 -16.64 7.64
C HIS A 387 20.02 -16.62 7.72
N TRP A 388 19.36 -15.86 6.84
CA TRP A 388 17.92 -15.96 6.63
C TRP A 388 17.56 -15.74 5.16
N THR A 389 16.58 -16.51 4.67
CA THR A 389 15.95 -16.33 3.35
C THR A 389 14.45 -16.53 3.48
N GLY A 390 13.65 -15.60 2.98
CA GLY A 390 12.19 -15.65 3.06
C GLY A 390 11.55 -14.71 2.05
N ASN A 391 10.23 -14.70 1.99
CA ASN A 391 9.48 -13.85 1.06
C ASN A 391 8.47 -12.99 1.85
N ASP A 392 8.96 -12.09 2.70
CA ASP A 392 8.08 -11.27 3.55
C ASP A 392 7.77 -9.93 2.88
N PHE A 393 6.52 -9.80 2.42
CA PHE A 393 5.98 -8.63 1.73
C PHE A 393 5.42 -7.57 2.69
N THR A 394 5.40 -7.80 4.02
CA THR A 394 4.70 -6.93 4.97
C THR A 394 5.67 -6.27 5.95
N PRO A 395 5.97 -4.96 5.83
CA PRO A 395 6.75 -4.27 6.83
C PRO A 395 5.95 -4.08 8.15
N PRO A 396 6.51 -4.40 9.33
CA PRO A 396 7.86 -4.96 9.52
C PRO A 396 7.94 -6.46 9.22
N ALA A 397 8.90 -6.86 8.37
CA ALA A 397 9.29 -8.27 8.29
C ALA A 397 10.07 -8.62 9.56
N VAL A 398 9.62 -9.65 10.28
CA VAL A 398 10.32 -10.16 11.47
C VAL A 398 11.07 -11.42 11.07
N ILE A 399 12.32 -11.54 11.54
CA ILE A 399 13.17 -12.70 11.25
C ILE A 399 13.82 -13.21 12.54
N GLY A 400 13.91 -14.54 12.66
CA GLY A 400 14.59 -15.23 13.76
C GLY A 400 14.34 -16.75 13.70
N PRO A 401 14.91 -17.53 14.64
CA PRO A 401 14.85 -19.00 14.65
C PRO A 401 13.47 -19.60 15.00
N SER A 402 12.45 -18.78 15.30
CA SER A 402 11.15 -19.21 15.81
C SER A 402 9.95 -18.79 14.94
N GLU A 403 10.18 -18.29 13.72
CA GLU A 403 9.16 -17.56 12.95
C GLU A 403 8.87 -18.17 11.56
N ALA A 404 7.69 -17.88 11.02
CA ALA A 404 7.10 -18.63 9.91
C ALA A 404 7.47 -18.15 8.49
N ASN A 405 8.01 -16.93 8.35
CA ASN A 405 8.08 -16.23 7.06
C ASN A 405 9.38 -16.50 6.26
N GLY A 406 10.26 -17.38 6.74
CA GLY A 406 11.47 -17.77 6.02
C GLY A 406 12.24 -18.93 6.67
N PHE A 407 13.30 -19.36 6.00
CA PHE A 407 14.29 -20.31 6.50
C PHE A 407 15.41 -19.57 7.22
N TRP A 408 15.71 -19.97 8.46
CA TRP A 408 16.80 -19.45 9.28
C TRP A 408 17.92 -20.49 9.38
N GLU A 409 19.17 -20.09 9.11
CA GLU A 409 20.33 -20.96 9.16
C GLU A 409 21.22 -20.64 10.36
N ASP A 410 21.28 -21.58 11.30
CA ASP A 410 22.07 -21.51 12.52
C ASP A 410 23.49 -22.08 12.36
N ASN A 411 23.72 -22.92 11.33
CA ASN A 411 24.91 -23.74 11.23
C ASN A 411 25.53 -23.68 9.81
N PRO A 412 26.70 -23.05 9.64
CA PRO A 412 27.67 -22.75 10.68
C PRO A 412 27.48 -21.38 11.37
N PRO A 413 27.77 -21.24 12.69
CA PRO A 413 27.56 -20.00 13.44
C PRO A 413 28.27 -18.76 12.88
N TRP A 414 29.35 -18.93 12.10
CA TRP A 414 30.05 -17.83 11.45
C TRP A 414 29.20 -17.09 10.39
N LEU A 415 28.04 -17.63 9.95
CA LEU A 415 27.07 -16.87 9.15
C LEU A 415 26.42 -15.71 9.93
N ARG A 416 26.36 -15.82 11.26
CA ARG A 416 25.71 -14.86 12.18
C ARG A 416 26.69 -14.03 13.01
N GLU A 417 28.01 -14.26 12.88
CA GLU A 417 29.06 -13.78 13.80
C GLU A 417 29.59 -12.37 13.53
N PHE A 418 29.44 -11.46 14.49
CA PHE A 418 30.00 -10.12 14.50
C PHE A 418 31.27 -10.10 15.35
N GLN A 419 32.43 -10.01 14.69
CA GLN A 419 33.75 -10.16 15.30
C GLN A 419 34.00 -9.17 16.45
N GLY A 420 34.68 -9.63 17.51
CA GLY A 420 35.05 -8.80 18.66
C GLY A 420 36.26 -7.89 18.41
N GLY A 421 36.81 -7.34 19.48
CA GLY A 421 38.04 -6.54 19.46
C GLY A 421 37.89 -5.14 18.83
N GLY A 422 36.66 -4.61 18.75
CA GLY A 422 36.37 -3.35 18.09
C GLY A 422 36.21 -3.45 16.57
N ALA A 423 36.05 -4.66 16.02
CA ALA A 423 35.82 -4.86 14.60
C ALA A 423 34.44 -4.33 14.16
N VAL A 424 34.35 -3.97 12.87
CA VAL A 424 33.11 -3.51 12.23
C VAL A 424 32.62 -4.59 11.29
N THR A 425 31.36 -4.99 11.43
CA THR A 425 30.71 -6.01 10.60
C THR A 425 29.54 -5.36 9.86
N THR A 426 29.51 -5.49 8.53
CA THR A 426 28.38 -5.02 7.72
C THR A 426 27.35 -6.13 7.60
N TRP A 427 26.18 -5.93 8.18
CA TRP A 427 24.98 -6.72 7.96
C TRP A 427 24.15 -6.10 6.83
N GLN A 428 23.39 -6.89 6.09
CA GLN A 428 22.55 -6.40 5.00
C GLN A 428 21.24 -7.16 4.86
N VAL A 429 20.18 -6.43 4.49
CA VAL A 429 18.92 -6.95 3.97
C VAL A 429 18.92 -6.77 2.46
N LYS A 430 18.57 -7.82 1.71
CA LYS A 430 18.28 -7.72 0.27
C LYS A 430 16.77 -7.60 0.06
N PHE A 431 16.34 -6.61 -0.72
CA PHE A 431 14.98 -6.52 -1.22
C PHE A 431 14.85 -7.14 -2.61
N GLN A 432 13.69 -7.73 -2.91
CA GLN A 432 13.32 -8.23 -4.24
C GLN A 432 11.93 -7.74 -4.63
N ASN A 433 11.61 -7.80 -5.93
CA ASN A 433 10.45 -7.16 -6.57
C ASN A 433 10.33 -5.64 -6.28
N GLY A 434 11.44 -5.02 -5.85
CA GLY A 434 11.63 -3.58 -5.73
C GLY A 434 12.63 -3.06 -6.76
N PRO A 435 13.04 -1.78 -6.65
CA PRO A 435 13.95 -1.15 -7.60
C PRO A 435 15.36 -1.70 -7.45
N GLN A 436 16.07 -1.86 -8.58
CA GLN A 436 17.45 -2.38 -8.59
C GLN A 436 18.44 -1.44 -7.90
N ASP A 437 18.08 -0.16 -7.72
CA ASP A 437 18.76 0.78 -6.85
C ASP A 437 17.74 1.60 -6.04
N LEU A 438 17.72 1.33 -4.72
CA LEU A 438 16.81 1.97 -3.77
C LEU A 438 17.00 3.50 -3.74
N PRO A 439 18.23 4.06 -3.62
CA PRO A 439 18.48 5.50 -3.74
C PRO A 439 17.97 6.11 -5.05
N ALA A 440 18.22 5.47 -6.20
CA ALA A 440 17.79 5.99 -7.50
C ALA A 440 16.26 6.02 -7.65
N ALA A 441 15.55 5.14 -6.94
CA ALA A 441 14.09 5.10 -6.86
C ALA A 441 13.50 5.93 -5.69
N GLY A 442 14.29 6.84 -5.10
CA GLY A 442 13.83 7.79 -4.09
C GLY A 442 13.70 7.24 -2.67
N TYR A 443 14.12 6.00 -2.39
CA TYR A 443 14.21 5.52 -1.01
C TYR A 443 15.37 6.20 -0.29
N SER A 444 15.07 6.82 0.86
CA SER A 444 16.06 7.32 1.80
C SER A 444 16.29 6.31 2.93
N ILE A 445 17.37 6.47 3.71
CA ILE A 445 17.57 5.68 4.94
C ILE A 445 16.41 5.84 5.93
N HIS A 446 15.72 6.99 5.95
CA HIS A 446 14.58 7.24 6.86
C HIS A 446 13.33 6.43 6.49
N ASP A 447 13.20 5.97 5.25
CA ASP A 447 12.10 5.09 4.83
C ASP A 447 12.22 3.67 5.43
N PHE A 448 13.32 3.38 6.16
CA PHE A 448 13.57 2.16 6.94
C PHE A 448 13.59 2.41 8.47
N TYR A 449 13.06 3.56 8.92
CA TYR A 449 12.92 3.92 10.33
C TYR A 449 12.19 2.84 11.15
N GLY A 450 12.63 2.63 12.39
CA GLY A 450 12.09 1.59 13.28
C GLY A 450 12.66 0.18 13.04
N THR A 451 13.58 0.01 12.10
CA THR A 451 14.33 -1.26 11.94
C THR A 451 15.21 -1.54 13.16
N THR A 452 15.28 -2.80 13.58
CA THR A 452 16.09 -3.28 14.71
C THR A 452 16.85 -4.56 14.39
N LEU A 453 17.98 -4.78 15.07
CA LEU A 453 18.76 -6.03 15.07
C LEU A 453 18.82 -6.60 16.49
N THR A 454 18.63 -7.90 16.67
CA THR A 454 18.69 -8.56 18.00
C THR A 454 19.89 -9.51 18.08
N PHE A 455 20.52 -9.62 19.26
CA PHE A 455 21.78 -10.37 19.41
C PHE A 455 21.74 -11.39 20.56
N SER A 456 22.21 -12.61 20.30
CA SER A 456 22.46 -13.62 21.31
C SER A 456 23.91 -13.59 21.81
N GLY A 457 24.06 -13.87 23.11
CA GLY A 457 25.33 -13.85 23.85
C GLY A 457 25.45 -12.74 24.89
N GLY A 458 24.58 -11.72 24.87
CA GLY A 458 24.58 -10.63 25.86
C GLY A 458 23.48 -10.70 26.92
N ASP A 459 23.29 -9.60 27.64
CA ASP A 459 22.14 -9.40 28.54
C ASP A 459 20.82 -9.69 27.80
N PRO A 460 19.83 -10.33 28.46
CA PRO A 460 18.60 -10.77 27.80
C PRO A 460 17.81 -9.58 27.25
N GLY A 461 17.62 -9.55 25.92
CA GLY A 461 16.98 -8.44 25.21
C GLY A 461 17.95 -7.42 24.61
N CYS A 462 19.15 -7.83 24.19
CA CYS A 462 20.04 -6.95 23.43
C CYS A 462 19.46 -6.64 22.03
N VAL A 463 19.02 -5.39 21.84
CA VAL A 463 18.42 -4.87 20.61
C VAL A 463 19.13 -3.57 20.20
N LEU A 464 19.53 -3.46 18.93
CA LEU A 464 20.04 -2.24 18.32
C LEU A 464 19.00 -1.69 17.34
N THR A 465 18.39 -0.55 17.67
CA THR A 465 17.54 0.21 16.74
C THR A 465 18.42 1.10 15.85
N LEU A 466 18.09 1.22 14.56
CA LEU A 466 18.80 2.15 13.67
C LEU A 466 18.67 3.60 14.16
N PRO A 467 19.76 4.39 14.20
CA PRO A 467 19.76 5.78 14.69
C PRO A 467 19.21 6.73 13.62
N LEU A 468 17.94 6.58 13.31
CA LEU A 468 17.19 7.35 12.32
C LEU A 468 16.05 8.09 13.05
N ASP A 469 15.80 9.33 12.67
CA ASP A 469 14.59 10.04 13.09
C ASP A 469 13.36 9.50 12.38
N GLU A 470 12.21 9.52 13.07
CA GLU A 470 10.90 9.24 12.47
C GLU A 470 10.68 10.21 11.29
N PRO A 471 10.23 9.73 10.10
CA PRO A 471 9.96 10.62 8.97
C PRO A 471 8.92 11.66 9.39
N THR A 472 9.40 12.88 9.66
CA THR A 472 8.58 13.98 10.15
C THR A 472 7.48 14.21 9.14
N PRO A 473 6.18 14.15 9.52
CA PRO A 473 5.11 14.45 8.59
C PRO A 473 5.28 15.91 8.15
N THR A 474 5.62 16.11 6.88
CA THR A 474 5.67 17.44 6.27
C THR A 474 4.30 18.06 6.41
N ASP A 475 4.22 19.10 7.22
CA ASP A 475 2.97 19.74 7.64
C ASP A 475 2.18 20.21 6.40
N PRO A 476 0.93 19.77 6.19
CA PRO A 476 0.08 20.25 5.09
C PRO A 476 -0.45 21.66 5.42
N ALA A 477 0.50 22.61 5.49
CA ALA A 477 0.30 23.99 5.92
C ALA A 477 0.20 24.99 4.75
N ASP A 478 0.61 24.59 3.55
CA ASP A 478 0.18 25.25 2.31
C ASP A 478 -1.21 24.72 1.91
N GLU A 479 -2.06 25.58 1.37
CA GLU A 479 -3.36 25.19 0.81
C GLU A 479 -3.16 24.12 -0.29
N PRO A 480 -4.16 23.25 -0.56
CA PRO A 480 -4.09 22.31 -1.67
C PRO A 480 -3.92 23.11 -2.97
N THR A 481 -2.68 23.20 -3.43
CA THR A 481 -2.33 23.78 -4.71
C THR A 481 -2.89 22.81 -5.74
N ASP A 482 -3.89 23.24 -6.51
CA ASP A 482 -4.54 22.42 -7.53
C ASP A 482 -3.45 21.69 -8.33
N THR A 483 -3.34 20.37 -8.14
CA THR A 483 -2.44 19.54 -8.95
C THR A 483 -2.98 19.69 -10.37
N PRO A 484 -2.25 20.35 -11.28
CA PRO A 484 -2.83 20.83 -12.52
C PRO A 484 -3.33 19.61 -13.29
N THR A 485 -4.62 19.61 -13.63
CA THR A 485 -5.25 18.52 -14.39
C THR A 485 -4.37 18.26 -15.62
N PRO A 486 -3.73 17.09 -15.74
CA PRO A 486 -2.68 16.90 -16.73
C PRO A 486 -3.29 17.04 -18.12
N ASP A 487 -2.64 17.83 -18.99
CA ASP A 487 -3.12 18.02 -20.33
C ASP A 487 -2.85 16.73 -21.11
N CYS A 488 -3.88 16.13 -21.72
CA CYS A 488 -3.70 14.89 -22.47
C CYS A 488 -2.78 15.05 -23.70
N SER A 489 -2.39 16.27 -24.08
CA SER A 489 -1.35 16.54 -25.08
C SER A 489 0.08 16.51 -24.54
N ASP A 490 0.29 16.46 -23.22
CA ASP A 490 1.61 16.23 -22.58
C ASP A 490 2.10 14.78 -22.78
N PHE A 491 1.19 13.84 -23.08
CA PHE A 491 1.50 12.44 -23.31
C PHE A 491 1.62 12.12 -24.81
N SER A 492 2.71 11.49 -25.22
CA SER A 492 2.88 11.05 -26.60
C SER A 492 3.48 9.64 -26.71
N MET A 493 3.05 8.91 -27.75
CA MET A 493 3.69 7.69 -28.20
C MET A 493 4.20 7.88 -29.63
N GLU A 494 5.39 7.38 -29.95
CA GLU A 494 5.97 7.41 -31.30
C GLU A 494 6.39 5.99 -31.68
N PHE A 495 6.08 5.54 -32.92
CA PHE A 495 6.72 4.34 -33.45
C PHE A 495 8.22 4.61 -33.64
N GLU A 496 9.07 3.81 -33.02
CA GLU A 496 10.52 4.02 -33.02
C GLU A 496 11.22 3.09 -34.03
N ARG A 497 11.04 1.77 -33.92
CA ARG A 497 11.73 0.77 -34.77
C ARG A 497 11.19 -0.65 -34.64
N PHE A 498 11.44 -1.46 -35.67
CA PHE A 498 11.42 -2.92 -35.56
C PHE A 498 12.79 -3.44 -35.08
N GLU A 499 12.80 -4.38 -34.15
CA GLU A 499 13.98 -5.11 -33.68
C GLU A 499 13.96 -6.59 -34.12
N THR A 500 15.01 -7.32 -33.76
CA THR A 500 15.15 -8.77 -33.98
C THR A 500 14.33 -9.57 -32.97
N ALA A 501 14.13 -10.86 -33.25
CA ALA A 501 13.32 -11.80 -32.46
C ALA A 501 11.81 -11.52 -32.42
N GLY A 502 11.31 -10.51 -33.14
CA GLY A 502 9.87 -10.18 -33.24
C GLY A 502 9.50 -8.80 -32.69
N VAL A 503 10.34 -8.27 -31.80
CA VAL A 503 10.08 -7.05 -31.02
C VAL A 503 9.79 -5.81 -31.89
N VAL A 504 8.75 -5.09 -31.50
CA VAL A 504 8.36 -3.77 -32.00
C VAL A 504 8.58 -2.75 -30.88
N VAL A 505 9.26 -1.64 -31.18
CA VAL A 505 9.61 -0.61 -30.20
C VAL A 505 8.83 0.68 -30.48
N PHE A 506 8.17 1.18 -29.44
CA PHE A 506 7.60 2.53 -29.38
C PHE A 506 8.39 3.35 -28.35
N ARG A 507 8.47 4.67 -28.56
CA ARG A 507 8.89 5.63 -27.53
C ARG A 507 7.63 6.19 -26.86
N LEU A 508 7.62 6.26 -25.53
CA LEU A 508 6.63 6.97 -24.73
C LEU A 508 7.27 8.21 -24.10
N ARG A 509 6.53 9.33 -24.06
CA ARG A 509 6.91 10.52 -23.30
C ARG A 509 5.77 10.99 -22.40
N ASN A 510 6.16 11.50 -21.25
CA ASN A 510 5.36 12.38 -20.40
C ASN A 510 6.11 13.72 -20.35
N GLU A 511 5.66 14.72 -21.11
CA GLU A 511 6.22 16.07 -21.11
C GLU A 511 5.60 16.96 -20.01
N GLY A 512 4.66 16.41 -19.24
CA GLY A 512 3.88 17.10 -18.21
C GLY A 512 4.60 17.26 -16.86
N PRO A 513 3.98 18.03 -15.94
CA PRO A 513 4.57 18.41 -14.65
C PRO A 513 4.43 17.34 -13.56
N ALA A 514 3.65 16.29 -13.77
CA ALA A 514 3.35 15.23 -12.80
C ALA A 514 3.68 13.84 -13.38
N ALA A 515 3.93 12.86 -12.51
CA ALA A 515 4.06 11.46 -12.92
C ALA A 515 2.69 10.84 -13.21
N ALA A 516 2.60 9.96 -14.20
CA ALA A 516 1.35 9.31 -14.62
C ALA A 516 1.50 7.78 -14.68
N ARG A 517 0.41 7.05 -14.51
CA ARG A 517 0.37 5.57 -14.54
C ARG A 517 -0.20 5.09 -15.86
N ILE A 518 0.43 4.10 -16.49
CA ILE A 518 -0.20 3.45 -17.64
C ILE A 518 -1.22 2.43 -17.14
N THR A 519 -2.48 2.64 -17.49
CA THR A 519 -3.66 1.90 -17.01
C THR A 519 -4.30 1.01 -18.07
N ALA A 520 -3.99 1.21 -19.36
CA ALA A 520 -4.39 0.30 -20.44
C ALA A 520 -3.49 0.43 -21.68
N PHE A 521 -3.66 -0.52 -22.61
CA PHE A 521 -3.20 -0.38 -23.98
C PHE A 521 -4.18 -1.05 -24.98
N GLU A 522 -4.07 -0.64 -26.24
CA GLU A 522 -4.53 -1.33 -27.44
C GLU A 522 -3.32 -1.44 -28.37
N VAL A 523 -2.88 -2.65 -28.71
CA VAL A 523 -1.88 -2.88 -29.75
C VAL A 523 -2.59 -3.38 -31.00
N VAL A 524 -2.54 -2.57 -32.05
CA VAL A 524 -2.98 -2.94 -33.40
C VAL A 524 -1.85 -3.69 -34.08
N TRP A 525 -2.12 -4.89 -34.59
CA TRP A 525 -1.14 -5.70 -35.30
C TRP A 525 -1.80 -6.62 -36.33
N GLN A 526 -1.02 -7.45 -37.02
CA GLN A 526 -1.54 -8.51 -37.90
C GLN A 526 -0.60 -9.71 -37.95
N LYS A 527 -1.13 -10.89 -38.27
CA LYS A 527 -0.33 -12.10 -38.42
C LYS A 527 0.45 -12.15 -39.73
N TYR A 528 1.77 -12.30 -39.62
CA TYR A 528 2.66 -12.60 -40.74
C TYR A 528 2.93 -14.11 -40.91
N THR A 529 2.74 -14.90 -39.84
CA THR A 529 2.77 -16.38 -39.86
C THR A 529 1.51 -16.92 -39.17
N ALA A 530 1.16 -18.19 -39.44
CA ALA A 530 0.00 -18.82 -38.80
C ALA A 530 0.20 -19.08 -37.29
N SER A 531 1.45 -19.21 -36.85
CA SER A 531 1.85 -19.51 -35.46
C SER A 531 2.04 -18.27 -34.59
N MET A 532 2.22 -17.08 -35.19
CA MET A 532 2.49 -15.83 -34.48
C MET A 532 1.42 -15.47 -33.44
N TYR A 533 1.88 -15.04 -32.27
CA TYR A 533 1.13 -14.40 -31.19
C TYR A 533 1.91 -13.19 -30.66
N MET A 534 1.23 -12.26 -29.99
CA MET A 534 1.88 -11.30 -29.09
C MET A 534 2.19 -12.04 -27.77
N ASP A 535 3.37 -11.85 -27.18
CA ASP A 535 3.80 -12.56 -25.96
C ASP A 535 4.00 -11.66 -24.74
N GLN A 536 4.60 -10.48 -24.93
CA GLN A 536 4.99 -9.61 -23.81
C GLN A 536 4.95 -8.12 -24.18
N ILE A 537 4.64 -7.26 -23.20
CA ILE A 537 4.94 -5.83 -23.24
C ILE A 537 5.86 -5.47 -22.06
N GLU A 538 7.02 -4.95 -22.40
CA GLU A 538 8.10 -4.58 -21.49
C GLU A 538 8.42 -3.08 -21.64
N LEU A 539 8.67 -2.38 -20.54
CA LEU A 539 8.83 -0.91 -20.50
C LEU A 539 10.11 -0.50 -19.77
N GLY A 540 10.90 0.40 -20.35
CA GLY A 540 12.06 0.96 -19.67
C GLY A 540 13.06 1.69 -20.55
N LEU A 541 14.30 1.77 -20.07
CA LEU A 541 15.39 2.56 -20.67
C LEU A 541 16.48 1.68 -21.32
N PHE A 542 16.42 0.37 -21.12
CA PHE A 542 17.37 -0.61 -21.62
C PHE A 542 16.77 -1.39 -22.81
N SER A 543 17.57 -2.16 -23.53
CA SER A 543 17.08 -3.05 -24.60
C SER A 543 16.05 -4.06 -24.09
N TYR A 544 15.20 -4.59 -24.98
CA TYR A 544 14.28 -5.69 -24.67
C TYR A 544 14.98 -6.88 -23.97
N GLY A 545 14.26 -7.52 -23.04
CA GLY A 545 14.75 -8.64 -22.24
C GLY A 545 15.72 -8.25 -21.14
N HIS A 546 15.83 -6.95 -20.79
CA HIS A 546 16.76 -6.49 -19.75
C HIS A 546 16.12 -6.57 -18.35
N PRO A 547 16.74 -7.22 -17.33
CA PRO A 547 16.15 -7.42 -15.99
C PRO A 547 15.81 -6.18 -15.13
N ASN A 548 15.92 -4.98 -15.72
CA ASN A 548 15.58 -3.70 -15.08
C ASN A 548 14.40 -3.01 -15.77
N ASN A 549 13.95 -3.51 -16.92
CA ASN A 549 12.72 -3.05 -17.56
C ASN A 549 11.53 -3.73 -16.88
N VAL A 550 10.38 -3.05 -16.86
CA VAL A 550 9.15 -3.49 -16.20
C VAL A 550 8.28 -4.23 -17.20
N ILE A 551 8.02 -5.52 -16.96
CA ILE A 551 7.00 -6.27 -17.71
C ILE A 551 5.63 -5.78 -17.26
N MET A 552 4.94 -5.02 -18.10
CA MET A 552 3.55 -4.59 -17.88
C MET A 552 2.59 -5.74 -18.12
N TRP A 553 2.85 -6.53 -19.16
CA TRP A 553 1.93 -7.52 -19.69
C TRP A 553 2.70 -8.73 -20.23
N GLN A 554 2.20 -9.94 -19.99
CA GLN A 554 2.75 -11.18 -20.53
C GLN A 554 1.65 -12.23 -20.71
N GLY A 555 1.38 -12.63 -21.94
CA GLY A 555 0.36 -13.61 -22.31
C GLY A 555 0.35 -13.90 -23.80
N ASN A 556 -0.15 -15.08 -24.19
CA ASN A 556 0.02 -15.60 -25.56
C ASN A 556 -1.17 -15.27 -26.48
N ASP A 557 -1.42 -13.99 -26.78
CA ASP A 557 -2.58 -13.62 -27.60
C ASP A 557 -2.37 -13.91 -29.10
N THR A 558 -3.25 -14.75 -29.61
CA THR A 558 -3.28 -15.22 -30.99
C THR A 558 -4.25 -14.42 -31.88
N ASN A 559 -4.88 -13.35 -31.41
CA ASN A 559 -5.93 -12.62 -32.13
C ASN A 559 -5.68 -11.10 -32.19
N PRO A 560 -5.11 -10.55 -33.28
CA PRO A 560 -5.06 -9.10 -33.46
C PRO A 560 -6.48 -8.50 -33.51
N ASN A 561 -6.77 -7.37 -32.86
CA ASN A 561 -5.89 -6.56 -32.00
C ASN A 561 -5.86 -7.06 -30.55
N THR A 562 -4.77 -6.77 -29.83
CA THR A 562 -4.62 -7.14 -28.41
C THR A 562 -4.75 -5.89 -27.54
N SER A 563 -5.77 -5.84 -26.68
CA SER A 563 -5.94 -4.81 -25.65
C SER A 563 -6.00 -5.42 -24.26
N ALA A 564 -5.40 -4.73 -23.28
CA ALA A 564 -5.50 -5.08 -21.88
C ALA A 564 -5.53 -3.83 -21.00
N ASN A 565 -6.02 -3.96 -19.77
CA ASN A 565 -6.08 -2.86 -18.81
C ASN A 565 -5.85 -3.34 -17.38
N SER A 566 -5.35 -2.43 -16.54
CA SER A 566 -5.24 -2.61 -15.10
C SER A 566 -6.58 -2.51 -14.37
N ALA A 567 -7.63 -2.05 -15.05
CA ALA A 567 -8.98 -1.83 -14.51
C ALA A 567 -9.79 -3.14 -14.42
N GLY A 568 -9.16 -4.24 -14.02
CA GLY A 568 -9.81 -5.52 -13.71
C GLY A 568 -10.49 -6.22 -14.89
N GLY A 569 -10.18 -5.85 -16.14
CA GLY A 569 -10.85 -6.32 -17.36
C GLY A 569 -10.69 -7.80 -17.75
N GLY A 570 -10.32 -8.68 -16.82
CA GLY A 570 -10.30 -10.13 -17.00
C GLY A 570 -9.06 -10.70 -17.72
N ASP A 571 -8.08 -9.87 -18.07
CA ASP A 571 -6.83 -10.36 -18.66
C ASP A 571 -5.79 -10.71 -17.58
N SER A 572 -5.61 -12.01 -17.34
CA SER A 572 -4.57 -12.56 -16.44
C SER A 572 -3.14 -12.24 -16.87
N SER A 573 -2.97 -11.72 -18.09
CA SER A 573 -1.68 -11.33 -18.65
C SER A 573 -1.21 -9.97 -18.15
N TRP A 574 -2.06 -9.14 -17.53
CA TRP A 574 -1.64 -7.85 -16.96
C TRP A 574 -0.87 -8.05 -15.64
N ILE A 575 0.40 -7.65 -15.60
CA ILE A 575 1.35 -7.93 -14.51
C ILE A 575 1.45 -6.76 -13.52
N VAL A 576 1.53 -5.51 -14.00
CA VAL A 576 1.73 -4.32 -13.14
C VAL A 576 1.32 -3.02 -13.85
N THR A 577 0.98 -1.98 -13.08
CA THR A 577 0.79 -0.60 -13.57
C THR A 577 2.10 0.21 -13.46
N PRO A 578 2.89 0.33 -14.54
CA PRO A 578 4.11 1.14 -14.52
C PRO A 578 3.78 2.63 -14.47
N VAL A 579 4.72 3.39 -13.90
CA VAL A 579 4.68 4.85 -13.82
C VAL A 579 5.64 5.44 -14.84
N ILE A 580 5.27 6.54 -15.48
CA ILE A 580 6.17 7.41 -16.24
C ILE A 580 6.28 8.76 -15.51
N ASP A 581 7.48 9.09 -15.06
CA ASP A 581 7.71 10.30 -14.26
C ASP A 581 7.51 11.59 -15.08
N ALA A 582 7.34 12.71 -14.39
CA ALA A 582 7.27 14.03 -15.02
C ALA A 582 8.52 14.30 -15.88
N ASN A 583 8.34 14.80 -17.11
CA ASN A 583 9.42 15.02 -18.09
C ASN A 583 10.23 13.76 -18.47
N GLN A 584 9.71 12.56 -18.24
CA GLN A 584 10.39 11.29 -18.57
C GLN A 584 10.09 10.82 -20.00
N THR A 585 11.07 10.15 -20.60
CA THR A 585 10.94 9.41 -21.86
C THR A 585 11.41 7.98 -21.63
N LEU A 586 10.62 6.99 -22.05
CA LEU A 586 10.95 5.56 -21.97
C LEU A 586 10.56 4.82 -23.26
N PHE A 587 10.94 3.56 -23.38
CA PHE A 587 10.59 2.70 -24.51
C PHE A 587 9.60 1.62 -24.08
N MET A 588 8.62 1.34 -24.95
CA MET A 588 7.73 0.20 -24.87
C MET A 588 8.17 -0.82 -25.93
N PHE A 589 8.51 -2.02 -25.47
CA PHE A 589 8.89 -3.16 -26.29
C PHE A 589 7.72 -4.14 -26.31
N VAL A 590 7.09 -4.32 -27.46
CA VAL A 590 6.03 -5.30 -27.69
C VAL A 590 6.63 -6.49 -28.44
N ASP A 591 6.61 -7.68 -27.84
CA ASP A 591 7.21 -8.88 -28.44
C ASP A 591 6.19 -9.79 -29.14
N PHE A 592 6.65 -10.42 -30.22
CA PHE A 592 5.85 -11.26 -31.12
C PHE A 592 6.59 -12.55 -31.47
N ASP A 593 6.23 -13.63 -30.80
CA ASP A 593 6.96 -14.90 -30.84
C ASP A 593 6.42 -15.87 -31.92
N ALA A 594 6.99 -17.07 -31.99
CA ALA A 594 6.66 -18.15 -32.92
C ALA A 594 6.82 -17.80 -34.42
N LEU A 595 7.71 -16.84 -34.72
CA LEU A 595 8.11 -16.44 -36.09
C LEU A 595 9.10 -17.41 -36.77
N GLY A 596 9.65 -18.38 -36.02
CA GLY A 596 10.53 -19.43 -36.54
C GLY A 596 12.01 -19.03 -36.72
N GLY A 597 12.43 -17.88 -36.20
CA GLY A 597 13.83 -17.45 -36.18
C GLY A 597 14.01 -16.04 -35.62
N ILE A 598 15.26 -15.65 -35.36
CA ILE A 598 15.66 -14.36 -34.76
C ILE A 598 15.48 -13.12 -35.67
N GLY A 599 14.65 -13.23 -36.72
CA GLY A 599 14.45 -12.18 -37.72
C GLY A 599 13.74 -10.95 -37.18
N LYS A 600 13.62 -9.91 -38.02
CA LYS A 600 12.75 -8.76 -37.75
C LYS A 600 11.36 -9.00 -38.33
N LEU A 601 10.34 -8.36 -37.75
CA LEU A 601 8.99 -8.40 -38.30
C LEU A 601 8.92 -7.91 -39.76
N THR A 602 9.79 -6.97 -40.14
CA THR A 602 9.96 -6.48 -41.53
C THR A 602 10.31 -7.57 -42.53
N ASP A 603 11.00 -8.62 -42.09
CA ASP A 603 11.51 -9.69 -42.97
C ASP A 603 10.36 -10.60 -43.45
N TYR A 604 9.22 -10.55 -42.73
CA TYR A 604 7.95 -11.19 -43.06
C TYR A 604 6.94 -10.22 -43.68
N GLY A 605 7.35 -8.99 -44.00
CA GLY A 605 6.51 -7.97 -44.64
C GLY A 605 5.80 -6.99 -43.70
N ALA A 606 6.22 -6.89 -42.42
CA ALA A 606 5.69 -5.85 -41.54
C ALA A 606 6.06 -4.44 -42.01
N HIS A 607 5.13 -3.52 -41.81
CA HIS A 607 5.27 -2.08 -42.03
C HIS A 607 4.64 -1.37 -40.84
N LEU A 608 5.16 -0.21 -40.45
CA LEU A 608 4.69 0.53 -39.28
C LEU A 608 3.20 0.90 -39.36
N SER A 609 2.65 1.09 -40.56
CA SER A 609 1.23 1.37 -40.75
C SER A 609 0.28 0.19 -40.45
N HIS A 610 0.81 -0.98 -40.10
CA HIS A 610 0.03 -2.10 -39.54
C HIS A 610 -0.17 -1.97 -38.02
N PHE A 611 0.41 -0.93 -37.41
CA PHE A 611 0.30 -0.58 -35.99
C PHE A 611 -0.41 0.78 -35.78
N ASN A 612 -0.93 1.39 -36.85
CA ASN A 612 -1.80 2.59 -36.76
C ASN A 612 -2.99 2.30 -35.83
N GLY A 613 -3.33 3.26 -34.95
CA GLY A 613 -4.34 3.08 -33.92
C GLY A 613 -3.88 2.36 -32.64
N THR A 614 -2.61 1.96 -32.53
CA THR A 614 -2.03 1.47 -31.26
C THR A 614 -1.96 2.62 -30.24
N TYR A 615 -2.41 2.44 -29.01
CA TYR A 615 -2.32 3.47 -27.97
C TYR A 615 -2.10 2.89 -26.57
N VAL A 616 -1.63 3.74 -25.66
CA VAL A 616 -1.66 3.50 -24.20
C VAL A 616 -2.59 4.51 -23.53
N THR A 617 -3.22 4.12 -22.42
CA THR A 617 -4.10 4.96 -21.62
C THR A 617 -3.46 5.27 -20.27
N PHE A 618 -3.58 6.51 -19.80
CA PHE A 618 -3.09 6.97 -18.50
C PHE A 618 -4.21 7.06 -17.44
N ASP A 619 -3.87 7.32 -16.19
CA ASP A 619 -4.82 7.36 -15.05
C ASP A 619 -5.95 8.39 -15.22
N ASP A 620 -5.69 9.55 -15.83
CA ASP A 620 -6.72 10.56 -16.17
C ASP A 620 -7.53 10.23 -17.45
N ASN A 621 -7.43 9.00 -17.98
CA ASN A 621 -8.00 8.57 -19.27
C ASN A 621 -7.43 9.32 -20.49
N CYS A 622 -6.24 9.90 -20.37
CA CYS A 622 -5.50 10.44 -21.52
C CYS A 622 -4.96 9.30 -22.40
N TYR A 623 -4.95 9.47 -23.72
CA TYR A 623 -4.54 8.45 -24.69
C TYR A 623 -3.26 8.85 -25.43
N GLY A 624 -2.15 8.15 -25.18
CA GLY A 624 -0.90 8.30 -25.92
C GLY A 624 -0.84 7.36 -27.12
N GLY A 625 -0.98 7.88 -28.34
CA GLY A 625 -0.91 7.12 -29.59
C GLY A 625 0.03 7.75 -30.63
N PRO A 626 0.64 6.97 -31.54
CA PRO A 626 1.44 7.49 -32.63
C PRO A 626 0.54 8.06 -33.72
N ALA A 627 0.95 9.19 -34.30
CA ALA A 627 0.22 9.82 -35.39
C ALA A 627 0.09 8.86 -36.59
N ASP A 628 -1.15 8.64 -37.05
CA ASP A 628 -1.46 7.73 -38.15
C ASP A 628 -0.61 8.03 -39.40
N VAL A 629 0.28 7.11 -39.74
CA VAL A 629 1.06 7.23 -40.98
C VAL A 629 0.20 6.71 -42.13
N PRO A 630 -0.01 7.50 -43.21
CA PRO A 630 -0.90 7.10 -44.30
C PRO A 630 -0.45 5.79 -44.92
N THR A 631 -1.39 4.84 -45.03
CA THR A 631 -1.15 3.50 -45.58
C THR A 631 -0.46 3.61 -46.95
N PRO A 632 0.64 2.87 -47.21
CA PRO A 632 1.23 2.81 -48.53
C PRO A 632 0.21 2.35 -49.57
N GLY A 633 -0.27 3.29 -50.39
CA GLY A 633 -1.21 2.98 -51.47
C GLY A 633 -0.62 1.91 -52.39
N PRO A 634 -1.45 1.01 -52.96
CA PRO A 634 -0.97 -0.14 -53.71
C PRO A 634 -0.04 0.31 -54.85
N THR A 635 1.25 -0.01 -54.71
CA THR A 635 2.26 0.33 -55.73
C THR A 635 1.83 -0.34 -57.03
N ALA A 636 1.47 0.47 -58.02
CA ALA A 636 0.77 0.01 -59.21
C ALA A 636 1.56 -1.10 -59.91
N THR A 637 1.02 -2.32 -59.88
CA THR A 637 1.69 -3.52 -60.37
C THR A 637 2.19 -3.30 -61.80
N PRO A 638 3.52 -3.39 -62.06
CA PRO A 638 4.04 -3.18 -63.40
C PRO A 638 3.42 -4.22 -64.33
N ARG A 639 2.67 -3.72 -65.32
CA ARG A 639 1.91 -4.52 -66.29
C ARG A 639 2.79 -5.65 -66.84
N PRO A 640 2.33 -6.91 -66.86
CA PRO A 640 3.16 -8.05 -67.25
C PRO A 640 3.74 -7.82 -68.66
N THR A 641 5.07 -7.74 -68.72
CA THR A 641 5.80 -7.62 -69.97
C THR A 641 5.88 -9.01 -70.59
N ASN A 642 5.38 -9.19 -71.81
CA ASN A 642 5.25 -10.50 -72.45
C ASN A 642 6.60 -11.23 -72.54
N THR A 643 6.68 -12.41 -71.95
CA THR A 643 7.83 -13.32 -72.06
C THR A 643 8.13 -13.64 -73.54
N PRO A 644 9.35 -13.36 -74.04
CA PRO A 644 9.69 -13.69 -75.42
C PRO A 644 9.68 -15.20 -75.68
N ARG A 645 8.86 -15.63 -76.64
CA ARG A 645 8.84 -17.00 -77.16
C ARG A 645 10.17 -17.31 -77.88
N PRO A 646 10.80 -18.49 -77.69
CA PRO A 646 12.10 -18.79 -78.28
C PRO A 646 12.09 -18.69 -79.82
N THR A 647 13.07 -17.96 -80.35
CA THR A 647 13.21 -17.65 -81.77
C THR A 647 13.82 -18.82 -82.55
N ARG A 648 13.39 -19.05 -83.80
CA ARG A 648 14.03 -20.00 -84.72
C ARG A 648 15.07 -19.31 -85.63
N THR A 649 16.03 -20.13 -86.05
CA THR A 649 17.16 -19.86 -86.98
C THR A 649 16.73 -19.13 -88.28
N PRO A 650 17.56 -18.23 -88.86
CA PRO A 650 17.10 -17.16 -89.76
C PRO A 650 17.10 -17.51 -91.25
N THR A 651 16.59 -16.60 -92.09
CA THR A 651 16.84 -16.58 -93.55
C THR A 651 16.83 -15.14 -94.11
N ASN A 652 17.98 -14.72 -94.62
CA ASN A 652 18.28 -13.73 -95.68
C ASN A 652 17.51 -12.39 -95.81
N THR A 653 18.26 -11.30 -95.52
CA THR A 653 18.68 -10.27 -96.50
C THR A 653 17.62 -9.47 -97.29
N TYR A 654 17.60 -8.14 -97.08
CA TYR A 654 17.99 -7.15 -98.13
C TYR A 654 18.33 -5.75 -97.55
N THR A 655 19.44 -5.17 -98.01
CA THR A 655 19.88 -3.75 -97.90
C THR A 655 19.52 -3.03 -99.23
N PRO A 656 19.68 -1.70 -99.47
CA PRO A 656 20.46 -0.69 -98.74
C PRO A 656 19.86 0.75 -98.61
N GLY A 657 20.57 1.64 -97.92
CA GLY A 657 20.34 3.12 -97.92
C GLY A 657 21.13 3.86 -96.82
N PRO A 658 22.10 4.77 -97.11
CA PRO A 658 23.07 5.23 -96.07
C PRO A 658 23.18 6.75 -95.81
N THR A 659 23.84 7.08 -94.68
CA THR A 659 24.58 8.33 -94.34
C THR A 659 23.84 9.68 -94.21
N PRO A 660 24.40 10.69 -93.49
CA PRO A 660 25.57 10.74 -92.57
C PRO A 660 25.09 10.96 -91.10
N THR A 661 25.76 11.53 -90.07
CA THR A 661 27.03 12.30 -89.89
C THR A 661 27.56 12.14 -88.44
N ASN A 662 28.78 12.65 -88.14
CA ASN A 662 29.47 12.63 -86.83
C ASN A 662 29.19 13.90 -85.97
N THR A 663 28.99 13.87 -84.63
CA THR A 663 29.91 13.72 -83.46
C THR A 663 30.44 15.10 -82.92
N PRO A 664 31.30 15.19 -81.87
CA PRO A 664 30.96 15.61 -80.50
C PRO A 664 31.42 17.03 -80.09
N ILE A 665 31.13 17.46 -78.85
CA ILE A 665 32.13 17.95 -77.84
C ILE A 665 31.47 18.22 -76.46
N ARG A 666 32.32 18.30 -75.43
CA ARG A 666 32.07 18.42 -73.97
C ARG A 666 32.41 19.84 -73.51
N ASP A 667 31.70 20.41 -72.51
CA ASP A 667 32.32 21.20 -71.42
C ASP A 667 31.35 21.58 -70.28
N THR A 668 31.84 22.34 -69.27
CA THR A 668 31.30 22.40 -67.89
C THR A 668 30.82 23.85 -67.50
N PRO A 669 30.69 24.34 -66.24
CA PRO A 669 29.38 24.78 -65.74
C PRO A 669 29.20 26.27 -65.33
N THR A 670 27.96 26.61 -64.90
CA THR A 670 27.54 27.73 -63.98
C THR A 670 27.61 29.18 -64.50
N PRO A 671 26.92 30.19 -63.88
CA PRO A 671 25.90 30.15 -62.80
C PRO A 671 24.64 31.10 -62.95
N THR A 672 23.78 31.09 -61.93
CA THR A 672 22.93 32.21 -61.41
C THR A 672 21.64 32.64 -62.14
N ASN A 673 20.47 32.49 -61.46
CA ASN A 673 19.65 33.60 -60.94
C ASN A 673 18.49 33.15 -60.02
N THR A 674 18.14 34.00 -59.04
CA THR A 674 17.08 33.85 -58.00
C THR A 674 15.83 34.70 -58.38
N PRO A 675 14.63 34.69 -57.69
CA PRO A 675 14.47 35.00 -56.24
C PRO A 675 13.22 34.50 -55.44
N ARG A 676 13.37 34.35 -54.10
CA ARG A 676 12.44 34.81 -53.00
C ARG A 676 11.05 34.11 -52.85
N ASN A 677 10.45 33.79 -51.69
CA ASN A 677 10.40 34.25 -50.26
C ASN A 677 10.44 33.01 -49.28
N THR A 678 11.01 32.97 -48.06
CA THR A 678 10.80 33.72 -46.76
C THR A 678 9.70 33.10 -45.85
N PRO A 679 9.85 32.91 -44.51
CA PRO A 679 11.04 32.85 -43.61
C PRO A 679 11.08 31.64 -42.62
N THR A 680 12.08 31.60 -41.72
CA THR A 680 12.12 30.76 -40.50
C THR A 680 12.73 31.56 -39.33
N PRO A 681 12.25 31.44 -38.08
CA PRO A 681 12.91 32.02 -36.91
C PRO A 681 13.87 31.04 -36.21
N THR A 682 14.95 31.58 -35.64
CA THR A 682 15.85 30.89 -34.70
C THR A 682 16.28 31.92 -33.66
N VAL A 683 16.38 31.54 -32.39
CA VAL A 683 16.76 32.44 -31.29
C VAL A 683 17.99 31.90 -30.57
N THR A 684 18.87 32.79 -30.13
CA THR A 684 20.16 32.49 -29.48
C THR A 684 20.11 32.98 -28.02
N PRO A 685 20.68 32.26 -27.04
CA PRO A 685 20.67 32.68 -25.64
C PRO A 685 21.48 33.96 -25.41
N THR A 686 21.08 34.76 -24.41
CA THR A 686 21.74 36.01 -24.01
C THR A 686 22.04 36.00 -22.52
N ASN A 687 23.30 36.27 -22.15
CA ASN A 687 23.73 36.46 -20.76
C ASN A 687 23.68 37.94 -20.37
N THR A 688 23.16 38.25 -19.18
CA THR A 688 23.21 39.60 -18.57
C THR A 688 23.42 39.45 -17.04
N PRO A 689 24.34 40.19 -16.41
CA PRO A 689 24.69 39.98 -14.99
C PRO A 689 23.74 40.71 -14.01
N PHE A 690 23.60 40.16 -12.81
CA PHE A 690 22.85 40.75 -11.70
C PHE A 690 23.70 41.70 -10.85
N VAL A 691 23.08 42.72 -10.22
CA VAL A 691 23.77 43.77 -9.45
C VAL A 691 23.17 43.88 -8.04
N LEU A 692 24.03 43.94 -7.01
CA LEU A 692 23.68 44.11 -5.61
C LEU A 692 23.38 45.59 -5.25
N PRO A 693 22.36 45.82 -4.42
CA PRO A 693 22.31 46.91 -3.44
C PRO A 693 22.37 46.38 -1.99
N THR A 694 22.81 47.21 -1.04
CA THR A 694 23.01 46.84 0.37
C THR A 694 22.41 47.88 1.33
N THR A 695 22.01 47.46 2.54
CA THR A 695 21.66 48.28 3.75
C THR A 695 20.38 49.14 3.64
N CYS A 696 19.60 49.44 4.71
CA CYS A 696 19.57 49.01 6.12
C CYS A 696 18.21 49.41 6.78
N SER A 697 18.02 49.08 8.08
CA SER A 697 17.03 49.65 9.04
C SER A 697 15.53 49.41 8.76
N ASP A 698 14.63 49.21 9.73
CA ASP A 698 14.73 49.14 11.21
C ASP A 698 13.60 48.25 11.79
N GLY A 699 13.77 47.77 13.03
CA GLY A 699 12.69 47.18 13.85
C GLY A 699 12.67 45.65 13.90
N CYS A 700 13.06 45.07 15.05
CA CYS A 700 12.98 43.64 15.36
C CYS A 700 11.70 43.31 16.15
#